data_AF-A0A6L5BZE1-F1
#
_entry.id   AF-A0A6L5BZE1-F1
#
_cell.length_a   1.000
_cell.length_b   1.000
_cell.length_c   1.000
_cell.angle_alpha   90.00
_cell.angle_beta   90.00
_cell.angle_gamma   90.00
#
_symmetry.space_group_name_H-M   'P 1'
#
loop_
_entity.id
_entity.type
_entity.pdbx_description
1 polymer ?
#
loop_
_entity_poly.entity_id
_entity_poly.type
_entity_poly.pdbx_seq_one_letter_code
_entity_poly.pdbx_strand_id
1 'polypeptide(L)'
;MFARLFALPYFLLVCLMTLLPMAPAQAVSLPGLLNNSAKTQPEAQEPLGQSLDEVIKSLENDQQRTKLLADLKKLRDVTKKAQPASEEGVLGLIGGTLASFEKQFSGVDSPITRWSDEFDLAKEELSALMLPASEWLPIIFAFAMILMVWSLLAAALIWVSHRVRMRFGLTEELPQHPKALDMLRFALRKLGPWLIALVMTVYMTYALPSSLGKSLAMVLAYALVVGTCFSAICVIAFSVLDGPHRHRALYILRHQAFRPLWLIGSFAAFGEALSDPRLVASLGSHLAHTAATIANVLAALSTGLFILRFRRPIAHLIRNQPLSRRLTRRALSDTIDILGTFWYVPALVLVCISLFATFISAGDTSTALRQSLICTVLLVLCMVINGLVRRHSLKPQRGVKRHALYSDRLKSFCYTLAHLFVWLVFIELGLRVWGMSLIAFTEGEGHEVSVKLFSLAGTLIFAWLIWILSDTAVHHALTRSRKGLANARAQTMMPLIRNVLFVAIFIIALIVALANMGMNVTPLLAGAGVIGLAIGFGAQSLVADLITGLFIIIEDSLAIDDYVDVGGHLGTVEGLTIRTVRLRDIDGIVHTIPFSEIKSIKNYSREFGYAIFRVAVPYNMEIDDAIKLMREVGQKMRTDPLQRRNIWSPLEIQGVESFESGSAILRARFKTAPIKQWEVSRAFNLSLKRHLDEAGLDLATPRMSIQVVTAGGGPQKEQE
;
A
#
# COMPACT_ATOMS: atom_id res chain seq x y z
N MET A 1 -27.46 -5.61 18.08
CA MET A 1 -28.24 -5.00 19.16
C MET A 1 -27.26 -4.90 20.33
N PHE A 2 -26.57 -3.81 20.65
CA PHE A 2 -26.58 -2.37 20.32
C PHE A 2 -25.19 -2.00 19.73
N ALA A 3 -25.02 -1.49 18.51
CA ALA A 3 -25.07 -0.07 18.10
C ALA A 3 -24.53 0.88 19.20
N ARG A 4 -23.22 1.15 19.20
CA ARG A 4 -22.55 2.35 18.63
C ARG A 4 -22.47 3.52 19.64
N LEU A 5 -21.36 4.25 19.56
CA LEU A 5 -21.02 5.53 20.20
C LEU A 5 -20.62 5.48 21.67
N PHE A 6 -19.61 6.19 22.15
CA PHE A 6 -18.48 6.96 21.59
C PHE A 6 -17.57 7.27 22.80
N ALA A 7 -16.34 7.75 22.56
CA ALA A 7 -15.36 8.22 23.54
C ALA A 7 -14.66 7.13 24.38
N LEU A 8 -13.35 7.11 24.61
CA LEU A 8 -12.22 7.96 24.23
C LEU A 8 -10.97 7.10 24.53
N PRO A 9 -9.95 7.09 23.66
CA PRO A 9 -8.70 6.38 23.91
C PRO A 9 -7.88 7.18 24.93
N TYR A 10 -8.05 6.89 26.23
CA TYR A 10 -7.26 7.53 27.29
C TYR A 10 -6.71 6.55 28.34
N PHE A 11 -6.94 5.25 28.18
CA PHE A 11 -6.57 4.24 29.18
C PHE A 11 -5.34 3.38 28.82
N LEU A 12 -4.65 3.69 27.72
CA LEU A 12 -3.42 2.99 27.31
C LEU A 12 -2.20 3.92 27.22
N LEU A 13 -2.36 5.21 27.54
CA LEU A 13 -1.29 6.20 27.57
C LEU A 13 -0.79 6.51 29.00
N VAL A 14 -1.38 5.90 30.04
CA VAL A 14 -0.99 6.11 31.45
C VAL A 14 -0.18 4.94 32.05
N CYS A 15 -0.12 3.78 31.38
CA CYS A 15 0.71 2.64 31.84
C CYS A 15 2.14 2.62 31.27
N LEU A 16 2.59 3.65 30.55
CA LEU A 16 3.94 3.72 29.99
C LEU A 16 4.78 4.91 30.51
N MET A 17 4.42 5.49 31.66
CA MET A 17 5.11 6.64 32.26
C MET A 17 5.31 6.51 33.78
N THR A 18 5.59 5.30 34.27
CA THR A 18 6.12 5.11 35.63
C THR A 18 7.10 3.95 35.64
N LEU A 19 8.39 4.24 35.48
CA LEU A 19 9.54 3.56 36.10
C LEU A 19 10.83 4.22 35.58
N LEU A 20 11.05 5.46 36.05
CA LEU A 20 12.39 6.00 36.25
C LEU A 20 12.74 5.74 37.72
N PRO A 21 13.93 5.21 38.03
CA PRO A 21 14.65 5.64 39.21
C PRO A 21 15.65 6.72 38.77
N MET A 22 15.40 7.96 39.19
CA MET A 22 16.47 8.92 39.42
C MET A 22 17.06 8.64 40.80
N ALA A 23 18.37 8.37 40.86
CA ALA A 23 19.23 8.87 41.93
C ALA A 23 20.70 8.85 41.46
N PRO A 24 21.51 9.86 41.83
CA PRO A 24 22.87 10.03 41.35
C PRO A 24 23.84 9.22 42.23
N ALA A 25 24.81 8.56 41.61
CA ALA A 25 25.92 7.96 42.35
C ALA A 25 27.20 8.75 42.05
N GLN A 26 27.76 9.28 43.14
CA GLN A 26 29.00 10.02 43.25
C GLN A 26 30.18 9.18 42.76
N ALA A 27 30.95 9.68 41.82
CA ALA A 27 32.29 9.19 41.57
C ALA A 27 33.24 9.88 42.55
N VAL A 28 33.71 9.12 43.55
CA VAL A 28 34.82 9.49 44.42
C VAL A 28 36.10 9.47 43.59
N SER A 29 36.76 10.63 43.55
CA SER A 29 38.10 10.86 43.00
C SER A 29 39.18 10.25 43.90
N LEU A 30 40.12 9.50 43.31
CA LEU A 30 41.43 9.23 43.89
C LEU A 30 42.37 10.44 43.65
N PRO A 31 43.14 10.90 44.65
CA PRO A 31 44.06 12.02 44.50
C PRO A 31 45.45 11.56 44.03
N GLY A 32 46.06 12.39 43.17
CA GLY A 32 47.50 12.67 43.19
C GLY A 32 48.44 11.63 42.57
N LEU A 33 48.83 11.85 41.31
CA LEU A 33 50.24 12.11 41.00
C LEU A 33 50.35 12.72 39.59
N LEU A 34 51.27 13.68 39.45
CA LEU A 34 51.68 14.37 38.22
C LEU A 34 50.93 15.67 37.88
N ASN A 35 51.24 16.64 38.75
CA ASN A 35 51.42 18.05 38.43
C ASN A 35 52.34 18.24 37.20
N ASN A 36 51.87 18.91 36.15
CA ASN A 36 52.49 20.14 35.65
C ASN A 36 51.75 20.75 34.44
N SER A 37 51.38 22.02 34.62
CA SER A 37 51.47 23.12 33.64
C SER A 37 50.55 23.05 32.40
N ALA A 38 49.38 23.69 32.45
CA ALA A 38 49.16 25.12 32.14
C ALA A 38 49.17 25.46 30.64
N LYS A 39 47.98 25.61 30.02
CA LYS A 39 47.40 26.88 29.52
C LYS A 39 46.33 26.64 28.46
N THR A 40 45.18 27.24 28.72
CA THR A 40 44.04 27.51 27.84
C THR A 40 44.38 28.56 26.78
N GLN A 41 43.94 28.40 25.53
CA GLN A 41 43.51 29.49 24.60
C GLN A 41 42.78 28.87 23.37
N PRO A 42 42.04 29.64 22.52
CA PRO A 42 40.66 29.35 22.12
C PRO A 42 40.48 29.18 20.59
N GLU A 43 39.23 29.08 20.15
CA GLU A 43 38.76 29.09 18.75
C GLU A 43 39.45 30.14 17.86
N ALA A 44 39.78 29.74 16.61
CA ALA A 44 39.95 30.64 15.47
C ALA A 44 39.65 29.91 14.15
N GLN A 45 38.55 30.30 13.50
CA GLN A 45 38.38 30.20 12.06
C GLN A 45 39.38 31.16 11.38
N GLU A 46 39.82 30.79 10.17
CA GLU A 46 40.82 31.43 9.29
C GLU A 46 42.30 31.07 9.54
N PRO A 47 42.81 30.01 8.86
CA PRO A 47 44.09 30.17 8.15
C PRO A 47 44.22 29.34 6.85
N LEU A 48 43.12 29.03 6.13
CA LEU A 48 43.26 28.21 4.90
C LEU A 48 43.97 28.98 3.77
N GLY A 49 43.71 30.28 3.63
CA GLY A 49 44.32 31.13 2.60
C GLY A 49 45.83 31.31 2.78
N GLN A 50 46.30 31.49 4.01
CA GLN A 50 47.74 31.62 4.32
C GLN A 50 48.50 30.31 4.06
N SER A 51 47.88 29.15 4.33
CA SER A 51 48.48 27.85 4.03
C SER A 51 48.58 27.57 2.52
N LEU A 52 47.65 28.09 1.72
CA LEU A 52 47.68 27.98 0.26
C LEU A 52 48.76 28.88 -0.34
N ASP A 53 48.91 30.12 0.13
CA ASP A 53 49.98 31.02 -0.31
C ASP A 53 51.37 30.51 0.08
N GLU A 54 51.51 29.85 1.24
CA GLU A 54 52.77 29.24 1.67
C GLU A 54 53.14 28.01 0.84
N VAL A 55 52.14 27.22 0.40
CA VAL A 55 52.32 26.10 -0.52
C VAL A 55 52.65 26.59 -1.94
N ILE A 56 52.04 27.68 -2.42
CA ILE A 56 52.35 28.29 -3.72
C ILE A 56 53.79 28.83 -3.71
N LYS A 57 54.18 29.53 -2.65
CA LYS A 57 55.55 30.05 -2.47
C LYS A 57 56.60 28.94 -2.33
N SER A 58 56.21 27.80 -1.75
CA SER A 58 57.03 26.59 -1.68
C SER A 58 57.14 25.85 -3.02
N LEU A 59 56.21 26.04 -3.95
CA LEU A 59 56.21 25.41 -5.28
C LEU A 59 57.03 26.19 -6.32
N GLU A 60 57.32 27.48 -6.07
CA GLU A 60 58.20 28.32 -6.92
C GLU A 60 59.69 28.02 -6.75
N ASN A 61 60.11 27.32 -5.69
CA ASN A 61 61.52 27.09 -5.38
C ASN A 61 61.93 25.63 -5.62
N ASP A 62 62.77 25.38 -6.64
CA ASP A 62 63.14 24.02 -7.10
C ASP A 62 63.79 23.13 -6.01
N GLN A 63 64.48 23.74 -5.03
CA GLN A 63 65.04 23.00 -3.89
C GLN A 63 63.98 22.59 -2.85
N GLN A 64 62.90 23.35 -2.70
CA GLN A 64 61.83 23.01 -1.76
C GLN A 64 60.85 22.00 -2.39
N ARG A 65 60.59 22.11 -3.70
CA ARG A 65 59.80 21.15 -4.46
C ARG A 65 60.36 19.72 -4.38
N THR A 66 61.68 19.58 -4.46
CA THR A 66 62.35 18.27 -4.37
C THR A 66 62.31 17.68 -2.96
N LYS A 67 62.39 18.50 -1.91
CA LYS A 67 62.18 18.07 -0.51
C LYS A 67 60.74 17.65 -0.24
N LEU A 68 59.75 18.41 -0.71
CA LEU A 68 58.34 18.07 -0.58
C LEU A 68 57.98 16.80 -1.36
N LEU A 69 58.54 16.60 -2.56
CA LEU A 69 58.42 15.35 -3.30
C LEU A 69 59.09 14.18 -2.57
N ALA A 70 60.23 14.40 -1.92
CA ALA A 70 60.90 13.39 -1.11
C ALA A 70 60.06 13.01 0.11
N ASP A 71 59.50 13.98 0.83
CA ASP A 71 58.64 13.76 2.00
C ASP A 71 57.28 13.15 1.63
N LEU A 72 56.68 13.53 0.50
CA LEU A 72 55.49 12.89 -0.03
C LEU A 72 55.77 11.46 -0.52
N LYS A 73 56.94 11.19 -1.11
CA LYS A 73 57.37 9.82 -1.43
C LYS A 73 57.59 9.02 -0.14
N LYS A 74 58.21 9.61 0.89
CA LYS A 74 58.43 8.99 2.19
C LYS A 74 57.11 8.68 2.89
N LEU A 75 56.16 9.61 2.90
CA LEU A 75 54.81 9.42 3.43
C LEU A 75 54.03 8.39 2.63
N ARG A 76 54.09 8.41 1.30
CA ARG A 76 53.48 7.36 0.46
C ARG A 76 54.08 5.99 0.73
N ASP A 77 55.39 5.90 0.92
CA ASP A 77 56.07 4.64 1.18
C ASP A 77 55.80 4.15 2.62
N VAL A 78 55.63 5.05 3.58
CA VAL A 78 55.14 4.75 4.95
C VAL A 78 53.66 4.34 4.94
N THR A 79 52.81 5.00 4.16
CA THR A 79 51.39 4.66 4.00
C THR A 79 51.19 3.34 3.25
N LYS A 80 52.02 3.05 2.23
CA LYS A 80 52.08 1.72 1.59
C LYS A 80 52.53 0.62 2.55
N LYS A 81 53.35 0.95 3.56
CA LYS A 81 53.81 0.01 4.60
C LYS A 81 52.82 -0.12 5.76
N ALA A 82 51.90 0.83 5.92
CA ALA A 82 50.86 0.88 6.94
C ALA A 82 49.46 0.46 6.43
N GLN A 83 49.30 0.22 5.14
CA GLN A 83 48.11 -0.44 4.57
C GLN A 83 48.36 -1.95 4.49
N PRO A 84 47.50 -2.81 5.09
CA PRO A 84 47.57 -4.23 4.83
C PRO A 84 47.25 -4.46 3.34
N ALA A 85 48.07 -5.29 2.69
CA ALA A 85 47.98 -5.61 1.28
C ALA A 85 46.55 -6.05 0.90
N SER A 86 45.86 -5.20 0.14
CA SER A 86 44.56 -5.49 -0.44
C SER A 86 44.74 -6.19 -1.79
N GLU A 87 45.20 -7.44 -1.78
CA GLU A 87 45.06 -8.36 -2.92
C GLU A 87 45.02 -9.82 -2.42
N GLU A 88 44.03 -10.19 -1.62
CA GLU A 88 43.58 -11.58 -1.55
C GLU A 88 42.05 -11.58 -1.45
N GLY A 89 41.40 -12.22 -2.43
CA GLY A 89 39.95 -12.38 -2.47
C GLY A 89 39.41 -13.19 -1.28
N VAL A 90 38.16 -13.64 -1.37
CA VAL A 90 37.42 -14.37 -0.33
C VAL A 90 38.25 -15.42 0.45
N LEU A 91 39.27 -16.03 -0.17
CA LEU A 91 40.23 -16.95 0.46
C LEU A 91 41.19 -16.32 1.49
N GLY A 92 41.64 -15.08 1.32
CA GLY A 92 42.47 -14.37 2.29
C GLY A 92 41.66 -13.83 3.48
N LEU A 93 40.39 -13.44 3.25
CA LEU A 93 39.44 -13.17 4.33
C LEU A 93 39.14 -14.45 5.12
N ILE A 94 38.96 -15.59 4.45
CA ILE A 94 38.80 -16.89 5.12
C ILE A 94 40.09 -17.26 5.87
N GLY A 95 41.27 -17.09 5.27
CA GLY A 95 42.56 -17.36 5.91
C GLY A 95 42.86 -16.47 7.11
N GLY A 96 42.52 -15.17 7.04
CA GLY A 96 42.61 -14.23 8.16
C GLY A 96 41.59 -14.53 9.28
N THR A 97 40.37 -14.96 8.92
CA THR A 97 39.41 -15.48 9.91
C THR A 97 39.87 -16.80 10.52
N LEU A 98 40.51 -17.69 9.74
CA LEU A 98 41.05 -18.95 10.24
C LEU A 98 42.25 -18.73 11.17
N ALA A 99 43.14 -17.79 10.82
CA ALA A 99 44.30 -17.44 11.62
C ALA A 99 43.91 -16.70 12.91
N SER A 100 42.89 -15.84 12.88
CA SER A 100 42.33 -15.23 14.10
C SER A 100 41.58 -16.26 14.95
N PHE A 101 40.88 -17.21 14.34
CA PHE A 101 40.27 -18.36 15.02
C PHE A 101 41.33 -19.25 15.68
N GLU A 102 42.40 -19.59 14.97
CA GLU A 102 43.52 -20.38 15.49
C GLU A 102 44.22 -19.66 16.65
N LYS A 103 44.45 -18.35 16.53
CA LYS A 103 45.06 -17.53 17.60
C LYS A 103 44.16 -17.43 18.84
N GLN A 104 42.83 -17.48 18.66
CA GLN A 104 41.86 -17.50 19.76
C GLN A 104 41.80 -18.86 20.47
N PHE A 105 42.20 -19.95 19.81
CA PHE A 105 42.23 -21.31 20.39
C PHE A 105 43.62 -21.78 20.87
N SER A 106 44.72 -21.16 20.45
CA SER A 106 46.10 -21.64 20.68
C SER A 106 46.96 -20.80 21.65
N GLY A 107 46.41 -19.80 22.34
CA GLY A 107 47.11 -18.97 23.33
C GLY A 107 46.86 -19.36 24.80
N VAL A 108 47.60 -18.74 25.74
CA VAL A 108 47.39 -18.85 27.21
C VAL A 108 45.95 -18.47 27.62
N ASP A 109 45.32 -17.63 26.81
CA ASP A 109 43.94 -17.17 26.88
C ASP A 109 42.90 -18.06 26.17
N SER A 110 43.25 -19.31 25.83
CA SER A 110 42.32 -20.19 25.11
C SER A 110 41.02 -20.41 25.91
N PRO A 111 39.86 -20.54 25.23
CA PRO A 111 38.61 -20.85 25.92
C PRO A 111 38.73 -22.11 26.79
N ILE A 112 39.47 -23.12 26.33
CA ILE A 112 39.60 -24.40 27.04
C ILE A 112 40.36 -24.22 28.36
N THR A 113 41.45 -23.44 28.36
CA THR A 113 42.21 -23.14 29.58
C THR A 113 41.42 -22.23 30.54
N ARG A 114 40.68 -21.24 30.03
CA ARG A 114 39.79 -20.43 30.87
C ARG A 114 38.69 -21.25 31.51
N TRP A 115 38.07 -22.17 30.77
CA TRP A 115 37.07 -23.06 31.33
C TRP A 115 37.67 -24.01 32.36
N SER A 116 38.88 -24.56 32.15
CA SER A 116 39.53 -25.40 33.17
C SER A 116 39.84 -24.60 34.44
N ASP A 117 40.38 -23.39 34.30
CA ASP A 117 40.69 -22.52 35.43
C ASP A 117 39.43 -22.12 36.19
N GLU A 118 38.35 -21.81 35.48
CA GLU A 118 37.06 -21.45 36.09
C GLU A 118 36.38 -22.66 36.76
N PHE A 119 36.57 -23.87 36.25
CA PHE A 119 36.14 -25.10 36.93
C PHE A 119 36.97 -25.41 38.18
N ASP A 120 38.28 -25.19 38.13
CA ASP A 120 39.17 -25.39 39.28
C ASP A 120 38.88 -24.36 40.39
N LEU A 121 38.68 -23.09 40.04
CA LEU A 121 38.25 -22.04 40.97
C LEU A 121 36.85 -22.31 41.54
N ALA A 122 35.90 -22.75 40.71
CA ALA A 122 34.56 -23.14 41.19
C ALA A 122 34.62 -24.34 42.15
N LYS A 123 35.54 -25.28 41.91
CA LYS A 123 35.77 -26.42 42.80
C LYS A 123 36.40 -25.98 44.13
N GLU A 124 37.33 -25.04 44.09
CA GLU A 124 37.89 -24.41 45.29
C GLU A 124 36.81 -23.69 46.10
N GLU A 125 36.00 -22.82 45.48
CA GLU A 125 34.85 -22.16 46.12
C GLU A 125 33.84 -23.17 46.70
N LEU A 126 33.55 -24.25 45.97
CA LEU A 126 32.66 -25.32 46.44
C LEU A 126 33.24 -26.06 47.67
N SER A 127 34.55 -26.32 47.67
CA SER A 127 35.25 -26.94 48.80
C SER A 127 35.44 -25.99 49.99
N ALA A 128 35.48 -24.68 49.76
CA ALA A 128 35.46 -23.66 50.81
C ALA A 128 34.05 -23.51 51.43
N LEU A 129 32.99 -23.74 50.65
CA LEU A 129 31.61 -23.82 51.14
C LEU A 129 31.27 -25.14 51.88
N MET A 130 32.19 -26.12 51.89
CA MET A 130 32.05 -27.39 52.65
C MET A 130 32.19 -27.15 54.16
N LEU A 131 31.10 -26.70 54.78
CA LEU A 131 30.92 -26.64 56.24
C LEU A 131 31.00 -28.06 56.87
N PRO A 132 31.30 -28.20 58.18
CA PRO A 132 31.27 -29.49 58.87
C PRO A 132 29.89 -30.19 58.75
N ALA A 133 29.88 -31.53 58.74
CA ALA A 133 28.70 -32.36 58.42
C ALA A 133 27.42 -32.07 59.25
N SER A 134 27.56 -31.39 60.40
CA SER A 134 26.46 -30.94 61.26
C SER A 134 25.65 -29.77 60.69
N GLU A 135 26.22 -28.91 59.84
CA GLU A 135 25.57 -27.70 59.30
C GLU A 135 24.95 -27.91 57.91
N TRP A 136 25.35 -28.96 57.20
CA TRP A 136 24.73 -29.36 55.93
C TRP A 136 23.30 -29.87 56.11
N LEU A 137 23.07 -30.63 57.19
CA LEU A 137 21.78 -31.25 57.48
C LEU A 137 20.64 -30.21 57.62
N PRO A 138 20.79 -29.09 58.36
CA PRO A 138 19.77 -28.05 58.43
C PRO A 138 19.59 -27.27 57.11
N ILE A 139 20.63 -27.08 56.28
CA ILE A 139 20.53 -26.40 54.98
C ILE A 139 19.74 -27.26 53.98
N ILE A 140 20.10 -28.55 53.86
CA ILE A 140 19.40 -29.52 53.01
C ILE A 140 17.97 -29.72 53.50
N PHE A 141 17.77 -29.79 54.82
CA PHE A 141 16.44 -29.90 55.41
C PHE A 141 15.59 -28.66 55.13
N ALA A 142 16.14 -27.45 55.27
CA ALA A 142 15.43 -26.21 54.94
C ALA A 142 15.09 -26.13 53.44
N PHE A 143 16.01 -26.50 52.55
CA PHE A 143 15.79 -26.59 51.11
C PHE A 143 14.67 -27.60 50.78
N ALA A 144 14.74 -28.81 51.33
CA ALA A 144 13.77 -29.88 51.11
C ALA A 144 12.38 -29.52 51.67
N MET A 145 12.32 -28.92 52.86
CA MET A 145 11.07 -28.49 53.49
C MET A 145 10.38 -27.39 52.68
N ILE A 146 11.13 -26.38 52.22
CA ILE A 146 10.55 -25.29 51.42
C ILE A 146 10.02 -25.83 50.08
N LEU A 147 10.78 -26.71 49.41
CA LEU A 147 10.32 -27.35 48.18
C LEU A 147 9.14 -28.29 48.40
N MET A 148 9.11 -29.02 49.51
CA MET A 148 8.00 -29.89 49.87
C MET A 148 6.72 -29.08 50.11
N VAL A 149 6.80 -27.99 50.87
CA VAL A 149 5.67 -27.08 51.12
C VAL A 149 5.18 -26.45 49.82
N TRP A 150 6.09 -25.96 48.97
CA TRP A 150 5.73 -25.39 47.67
C TRP A 150 5.10 -26.43 46.73
N SER A 151 5.67 -27.63 46.65
CA SER A 151 5.16 -28.74 45.82
C SER A 151 3.78 -29.21 46.30
N LEU A 152 3.58 -29.37 47.61
CA LEU A 152 2.28 -29.71 48.21
C LEU A 152 1.23 -28.62 47.95
N LEU A 153 1.61 -27.35 48.08
CA LEU A 153 0.71 -26.22 47.81
C LEU A 153 0.32 -26.18 46.33
N ALA A 154 1.28 -26.35 45.42
CA ALA A 154 1.02 -26.43 43.99
C ALA A 154 0.13 -27.64 43.64
N ALA A 155 0.40 -28.82 44.20
CA ALA A 155 -0.40 -30.03 44.01
C ALA A 155 -1.83 -29.87 44.54
N ALA A 156 -2.00 -29.26 45.71
CA ALA A 156 -3.31 -28.96 46.29
C ALA A 156 -4.11 -27.99 45.40
N LEU A 157 -3.49 -26.91 44.90
CA LEU A 157 -4.13 -25.97 43.99
C LEU A 157 -4.51 -26.61 42.64
N ILE A 158 -3.66 -27.48 42.10
CA ILE A 158 -3.96 -28.26 40.89
C ILE A 158 -5.12 -29.23 41.15
N TRP A 159 -5.15 -29.90 42.30
CA TRP A 159 -6.22 -30.80 42.70
C TRP A 159 -7.56 -30.08 42.89
N VAL A 160 -7.56 -28.91 43.53
CA VAL A 160 -8.74 -28.04 43.66
C VAL A 160 -9.22 -27.60 42.27
N SER A 161 -8.32 -27.15 41.39
CA SER A 161 -8.63 -26.79 40.00
C SER A 161 -9.26 -27.97 39.23
N HIS A 162 -8.76 -29.19 39.44
CA HIS A 162 -9.32 -30.41 38.85
C HIS A 162 -10.70 -30.78 39.42
N ARG A 163 -10.90 -30.67 40.73
CA ARG A 163 -12.20 -30.92 41.39
C ARG A 163 -13.28 -29.93 40.95
N VAL A 164 -12.95 -28.64 40.91
CA VAL A 164 -13.86 -27.59 40.40
C VAL A 164 -14.25 -27.90 38.95
N ARG A 165 -13.29 -28.33 38.12
CA ARG A 165 -13.55 -28.71 36.73
C ARG A 165 -14.56 -29.86 36.60
N MET A 166 -14.36 -30.94 37.36
CA MET A 166 -15.25 -32.11 37.32
C MET A 166 -16.67 -31.75 37.79
N ARG A 167 -16.80 -30.78 38.71
CA ARG A 167 -18.09 -30.31 39.23
C ARG A 167 -18.87 -29.42 38.25
N PHE A 168 -18.16 -28.62 37.44
CA PHE A 168 -18.77 -27.67 36.48
C PHE A 168 -18.77 -28.15 35.02
N GLY A 169 -18.32 -29.37 34.73
CA GLY A 169 -18.39 -29.97 33.39
C GLY A 169 -17.56 -29.24 32.31
N LEU A 170 -16.46 -28.59 32.69
CA LEU A 170 -15.63 -27.81 31.77
C LEU A 170 -14.68 -28.71 30.95
N THR A 171 -14.69 -28.55 29.63
CA THR A 171 -13.84 -29.34 28.72
C THR A 171 -12.34 -29.10 28.96
N GLU A 172 -11.53 -30.16 28.81
CA GLU A 172 -10.06 -30.11 28.93
C GLU A 172 -9.45 -29.19 27.88
N GLU A 173 -10.02 -29.28 26.68
CA GLU A 173 -9.44 -28.76 25.46
C GLU A 173 -9.99 -27.39 25.12
N LEU A 174 -9.13 -26.54 24.55
CA LEU A 174 -9.61 -25.33 23.88
C LEU A 174 -10.57 -25.76 22.75
N PRO A 175 -11.79 -25.20 22.69
CA PRO A 175 -12.72 -25.48 21.62
C PRO A 175 -12.10 -25.09 20.26
N GLN A 176 -12.54 -25.75 19.19
CA GLN A 176 -11.95 -25.65 17.83
C GLN A 176 -11.90 -24.21 17.26
N HIS A 177 -12.67 -23.29 17.82
CA HIS A 177 -12.59 -21.85 17.55
C HIS A 177 -12.56 -21.07 18.86
N PRO A 178 -11.45 -21.07 19.60
CA PRO A 178 -11.44 -20.63 20.98
C PRO A 178 -11.65 -19.12 21.05
N LYS A 179 -12.70 -18.61 21.69
CA LYS A 179 -12.86 -17.15 21.81
C LYS A 179 -11.72 -16.59 22.67
N ALA A 180 -11.43 -15.29 22.57
CA ALA A 180 -10.38 -14.66 23.38
C ALA A 180 -10.57 -14.92 24.89
N LEU A 181 -11.83 -14.99 25.34
CA LEU A 181 -12.20 -15.37 26.70
C LEU A 181 -11.89 -16.83 27.05
N ASP A 182 -12.02 -17.76 26.10
CA ASP A 182 -11.72 -19.18 26.34
C ASP A 182 -10.20 -19.41 26.41
N MET A 183 -9.42 -18.63 25.64
CA MET A 183 -7.96 -18.60 25.72
C MET A 183 -7.49 -18.00 27.04
N LEU A 184 -8.11 -16.91 27.48
CA LEU A 184 -7.81 -16.28 28.77
C LEU A 184 -8.14 -17.19 29.95
N ARG A 185 -9.30 -17.87 29.91
CA ARG A 185 -9.68 -18.88 30.93
C ARG A 185 -8.71 -20.06 30.95
N PHE A 186 -8.28 -20.54 29.79
CA PHE A 186 -7.27 -21.61 29.70
C PHE A 186 -5.94 -21.16 30.30
N ALA A 187 -5.47 -19.96 29.97
CA ALA A 187 -4.24 -19.37 30.52
C ALA A 187 -4.33 -19.26 32.04
N LEU A 188 -5.37 -18.61 32.55
CA LEU A 188 -5.56 -18.37 33.99
C LEU A 188 -5.68 -19.69 34.78
N ARG A 189 -6.30 -20.73 34.20
CA ARG A 189 -6.43 -22.05 34.83
C ARG A 189 -5.11 -22.82 34.92
N LYS A 190 -4.25 -22.70 33.89
CA LYS A 190 -2.94 -23.37 33.84
C LYS A 190 -1.87 -22.62 34.65
N LEU A 191 -1.84 -21.29 34.56
CA LEU A 191 -0.89 -20.41 35.24
C LEU A 191 -1.25 -20.14 36.69
N GLY A 192 -2.54 -20.02 37.02
CA GLY A 192 -3.02 -19.59 38.33
C GLY A 192 -2.39 -20.35 39.51
N PRO A 193 -2.43 -21.70 39.54
CA PRO A 193 -1.84 -22.48 40.61
C PRO A 193 -0.34 -22.22 40.83
N TRP A 194 0.41 -22.06 39.73
CA TRP A 194 1.85 -21.85 39.75
C TRP A 194 2.22 -20.41 40.15
N LEU A 195 1.46 -19.43 39.70
CA LEU A 195 1.67 -18.02 40.02
C LEU A 195 1.31 -17.73 41.50
N ILE A 196 0.22 -18.33 42.00
CA ILE A 196 -0.15 -18.27 43.42
C ILE A 196 0.91 -18.96 44.28
N ALA A 197 1.42 -20.12 43.84
CA ALA A 197 2.51 -20.82 44.53
C ALA A 197 3.81 -19.98 44.56
N LEU A 198 4.11 -19.23 43.50
CA LEU A 198 5.25 -18.31 43.44
C LEU A 198 5.09 -17.11 44.37
N VAL A 199 3.90 -16.49 44.41
CA VAL A 199 3.63 -15.37 45.33
C VAL A 199 3.76 -15.84 46.78
N MET A 200 3.26 -17.04 47.09
CA MET A 200 3.39 -17.65 48.41
C MET A 200 4.83 -17.98 48.78
N THR A 201 5.69 -18.42 47.84
CA THR A 201 7.11 -18.65 48.13
C THR A 201 7.90 -17.36 48.29
N VAL A 202 7.62 -16.32 47.49
CA VAL A 202 8.19 -14.99 47.69
C VAL A 202 7.82 -14.45 49.08
N TYR A 203 6.55 -14.61 49.48
CA TYR A 203 6.08 -14.22 50.82
C TYR A 203 6.78 -15.00 51.94
N MET A 204 6.91 -16.33 51.80
CA MET A 204 7.68 -17.17 52.72
C MET A 204 9.16 -16.74 52.80
N THR A 205 9.68 -16.15 51.71
CA THR A 205 11.02 -15.58 51.67
C THR A 205 11.17 -14.31 52.50
N TYR A 206 10.16 -13.47 52.59
CA TYR A 206 10.21 -12.31 53.48
C TYR A 206 10.00 -12.69 54.97
N ALA A 207 9.29 -13.79 55.25
CA ALA A 207 8.90 -14.17 56.61
C ALA A 207 9.97 -14.96 57.41
N LEU A 208 10.86 -15.69 56.74
CA LEU A 208 11.90 -16.53 57.37
C LEU A 208 13.29 -15.83 57.34
N PRO A 209 14.22 -16.11 58.27
CA PRO A 209 15.61 -15.63 58.16
C PRO A 209 16.30 -16.12 56.88
N SER A 210 17.29 -15.37 56.39
CA SER A 210 18.02 -15.68 55.16
C SER A 210 18.95 -16.89 55.36
N SER A 211 18.70 -17.97 54.61
CA SER A 211 19.58 -19.15 54.55
C SER A 211 19.87 -19.53 53.10
N LEU A 212 21.03 -20.14 52.85
CA LEU A 212 21.45 -20.54 51.50
C LEU A 212 20.48 -21.54 50.87
N GLY A 213 20.02 -22.52 51.65
CA GLY A 213 19.04 -23.52 51.20
C GLY A 213 17.69 -22.92 50.79
N LYS A 214 17.29 -21.81 51.41
CA LYS A 214 16.07 -21.07 51.05
C LYS A 214 16.22 -20.31 49.74
N SER A 215 17.35 -19.64 49.53
CA SER A 215 17.65 -18.94 48.27
C SER A 215 17.70 -19.91 47.09
N LEU A 216 18.35 -21.07 47.25
CA LEU A 216 18.37 -22.12 46.23
C LEU A 216 16.98 -22.72 45.95
N ALA A 217 16.18 -22.98 47.00
CA ALA A 217 14.81 -23.47 46.84
C ALA A 217 13.93 -22.46 46.09
N MET A 218 14.12 -21.17 46.35
CA MET A 218 13.40 -20.09 45.70
C MET A 218 13.79 -19.96 44.22
N VAL A 219 15.07 -20.05 43.89
CA VAL A 219 15.57 -20.04 42.50
C VAL A 219 14.99 -21.22 41.71
N LEU A 220 14.97 -22.41 42.30
CA LEU A 220 14.35 -23.58 41.67
C LEU A 220 12.84 -23.38 41.46
N ALA A 221 12.12 -22.88 42.47
CA ALA A 221 10.69 -22.61 42.37
C ALA A 221 10.39 -21.54 41.30
N TYR A 222 11.19 -20.47 41.24
CA TYR A 222 11.10 -19.43 40.21
C TYR A 222 11.29 -20.03 38.81
N ALA A 223 12.35 -20.81 38.61
CA ALA A 223 12.65 -21.45 37.33
C ALA A 223 11.50 -22.34 36.83
N LEU A 224 10.94 -23.16 37.72
CA LEU A 224 9.83 -24.07 37.38
C LEU A 224 8.57 -23.28 36.98
N VAL A 225 8.26 -22.19 37.69
CA VAL A 225 7.10 -21.33 37.39
C VAL A 225 7.29 -20.61 36.07
N VAL A 226 8.45 -19.98 35.84
CA VAL A 226 8.76 -19.30 34.57
C VAL A 226 8.70 -20.27 33.39
N GLY A 227 9.21 -21.50 33.55
CA GLY A 227 9.05 -22.57 32.57
C GLY A 227 7.59 -22.87 32.25
N THR A 228 6.70 -22.91 33.24
CA THR A 228 5.26 -23.11 33.00
C THR A 228 4.61 -21.93 32.31
N CYS A 229 5.00 -20.70 32.65
CA CYS A 229 4.54 -19.48 31.99
C CYS A 229 4.92 -19.50 30.50
N PHE A 230 6.20 -19.74 30.21
CA PHE A 230 6.73 -19.76 28.86
C PHE A 230 6.03 -20.81 27.99
N SER A 231 5.88 -22.04 28.51
CA SER A 231 5.17 -23.11 27.79
C SER A 231 3.70 -22.79 27.54
N ALA A 232 3.00 -22.22 28.53
CA ALA A 232 1.61 -21.82 28.39
C ALA A 232 1.42 -20.72 27.33
N ILE A 233 2.26 -19.68 27.34
CA ILE A 233 2.22 -18.56 26.39
C ILE A 233 2.39 -19.06 24.94
N CYS A 234 3.37 -19.93 24.71
CA CYS A 234 3.63 -20.47 23.38
C CYS A 234 2.51 -21.41 22.89
N VAL A 235 1.92 -22.23 23.77
CA VAL A 235 0.75 -23.04 23.41
C VAL A 235 -0.46 -22.17 23.08
N ILE A 236 -0.67 -21.08 23.81
CA ILE A 236 -1.71 -20.08 23.49
C ILE A 236 -1.41 -19.46 22.12
N ALA A 237 -0.17 -19.08 21.84
CA ALA A 237 0.22 -18.53 20.54
C ALA A 237 -0.07 -19.49 19.37
N PHE A 238 0.21 -20.79 19.53
CA PHE A 238 -0.18 -21.78 18.53
C PHE A 238 -1.70 -21.88 18.33
N SER A 239 -2.50 -21.71 19.39
CA SER A 239 -3.97 -21.73 19.28
C SER A 239 -4.56 -20.51 18.58
N VAL A 240 -3.85 -19.38 18.53
CA VAL A 240 -4.28 -18.19 17.75
C VAL A 240 -4.06 -18.41 16.25
N LEU A 241 -3.12 -19.28 15.87
CA LEU A 241 -2.84 -19.63 14.47
C LEU A 241 -3.82 -20.65 13.87
N ASP A 242 -4.88 -21.01 14.60
CA ASP A 242 -5.80 -22.05 14.19
C ASP A 242 -6.63 -21.66 12.96
N GLY A 243 -6.78 -22.61 12.05
CA GLY A 243 -7.48 -22.43 10.78
C GLY A 243 -7.75 -23.78 10.12
N PRO A 244 -8.77 -23.87 9.25
CA PRO A 244 -9.35 -25.15 8.78
C PRO A 244 -8.34 -26.14 8.18
N HIS A 245 -7.23 -25.64 7.63
CA HIS A 245 -6.21 -26.46 6.96
C HIS A 245 -4.97 -26.76 7.82
N ARG A 246 -4.92 -26.26 9.07
CA ARG A 246 -3.74 -26.35 9.97
C ARG A 246 -3.99 -27.23 11.21
N HIS A 247 -5.19 -27.79 11.34
CA HIS A 247 -5.64 -28.51 12.53
C HIS A 247 -4.77 -29.70 12.95
N ARG A 248 -4.38 -30.59 12.02
CA ARG A 248 -3.56 -31.77 12.37
C ARG A 248 -2.20 -31.39 12.95
N ALA A 249 -1.54 -30.38 12.38
CA ALA A 249 -0.25 -29.90 12.87
C ALA A 249 -0.38 -29.24 14.25
N LEU A 250 -1.39 -28.38 14.42
CA LEU A 250 -1.66 -27.70 15.69
C LEU A 250 -2.09 -28.66 16.80
N TYR A 251 -2.83 -29.73 16.47
CA TYR A 251 -3.17 -30.78 17.40
C TYR A 251 -1.91 -31.47 17.94
N ILE A 252 -0.97 -31.86 17.08
CA ILE A 252 0.29 -32.50 17.49
C ILE A 252 1.13 -31.53 18.35
N LEU A 253 1.26 -30.28 17.92
CA LEU A 253 1.99 -29.24 18.68
C LEU A 253 1.37 -29.00 20.06
N ARG A 254 0.05 -28.85 20.17
CA ARG A 254 -0.64 -28.57 21.44
C ARG A 254 -0.46 -29.68 22.48
N HIS A 255 -0.42 -30.94 22.06
CA HIS A 255 -0.33 -32.08 22.98
C HIS A 255 1.11 -32.46 23.32
N GLN A 256 2.04 -32.31 22.37
CA GLN A 256 3.42 -32.81 22.54
C GLN A 256 4.44 -31.71 22.85
N ALA A 257 4.17 -30.43 22.52
CA ALA A 257 5.14 -29.35 22.70
C ALA A 257 5.26 -28.85 24.14
N PHE A 258 4.26 -29.08 25.00
CA PHE A 258 4.21 -28.47 26.34
C PHE A 258 5.41 -28.85 27.22
N ARG A 259 5.76 -30.15 27.30
CA ARG A 259 6.87 -30.65 28.12
C ARG A 259 8.25 -30.16 27.65
N PRO A 260 8.62 -30.25 26.36
CA PRO A 260 9.92 -29.77 25.91
C PRO A 260 10.03 -28.24 26.01
N LEU A 261 8.96 -27.48 25.78
CA LEU A 261 9.00 -26.03 26.00
C LEU A 261 9.18 -25.64 27.46
N TRP A 262 8.56 -26.41 28.35
CA TRP A 262 8.71 -26.21 29.78
C TRP A 262 10.14 -26.43 30.24
N LEU A 263 10.83 -27.45 29.72
CA LEU A 263 12.25 -27.68 30.00
C LEU A 263 13.12 -26.52 29.51
N ILE A 264 12.90 -26.04 28.29
CA ILE A 264 13.64 -24.89 27.73
C ILE A 264 13.49 -23.66 28.63
N GLY A 265 12.25 -23.30 28.97
CA GLY A 265 11.98 -22.13 29.81
C GLY A 265 12.49 -22.28 31.24
N SER A 266 12.45 -23.49 31.81
CA SER A 266 12.94 -23.75 33.17
C SER A 266 14.47 -23.67 33.25
N PHE A 267 15.20 -24.27 32.29
CA PHE A 267 16.66 -24.20 32.28
C PHE A 267 17.18 -22.78 32.02
N ALA A 268 16.53 -22.04 31.11
CA ALA A 268 16.89 -20.64 30.86
C ALA A 268 16.64 -19.75 32.08
N ALA A 269 15.49 -19.90 32.74
CA ALA A 269 15.17 -19.14 33.95
C ALA A 269 16.04 -19.54 35.15
N PHE A 270 16.44 -20.81 35.25
CA PHE A 270 17.37 -21.29 36.27
C PHE A 270 18.76 -20.68 36.09
N GLY A 271 19.28 -20.68 34.86
CA GLY A 271 20.57 -20.05 34.53
C GLY A 271 20.59 -18.56 34.84
N GLU A 272 19.51 -17.83 34.52
CA GLU A 272 19.39 -16.41 34.83
C GLU A 272 19.31 -16.15 36.36
N ALA A 273 18.53 -16.95 37.08
CA ALA A 273 18.37 -16.79 38.53
C ALA A 273 19.64 -17.15 39.32
N LEU A 274 20.51 -18.03 38.80
CA LEU A 274 21.84 -18.31 39.36
C LEU A 274 22.81 -17.13 39.20
N SER A 275 22.59 -16.26 38.20
CA SER A 275 23.41 -15.06 37.97
C SER A 275 22.97 -13.83 38.77
N ASP A 276 21.97 -13.95 39.67
CA ASP A 276 21.53 -12.86 40.53
C ASP A 276 22.64 -12.47 41.52
N PRO A 277 23.04 -11.17 41.61
CA PRO A 277 24.08 -10.69 42.53
C PRO A 277 23.91 -11.15 43.98
N ARG A 278 22.68 -11.37 44.43
CA ARG A 278 22.40 -11.88 45.80
C ARG A 278 22.81 -13.33 45.99
N LEU A 279 22.66 -14.18 44.97
CA LEU A 279 23.10 -15.57 45.00
C LEU A 279 24.61 -15.67 44.80
N VAL A 280 25.15 -14.89 43.86
CA VAL A 280 26.59 -14.79 43.57
C VAL A 280 27.37 -14.43 44.84
N ALA A 281 26.88 -13.48 45.64
CA ALA A 281 27.47 -13.11 46.92
C ALA A 281 27.44 -14.23 47.99
N SER A 282 26.58 -15.25 47.82
CA SER A 282 26.39 -16.35 48.79
C SER A 282 26.98 -17.69 48.37
N LEU A 283 27.13 -17.94 47.06
CA LEU A 283 27.68 -19.19 46.50
C LEU A 283 29.15 -19.07 46.05
N GLY A 284 29.64 -17.85 45.83
CA GLY A 284 30.90 -17.60 45.11
C GLY A 284 30.64 -17.21 43.65
N SER A 285 31.51 -16.38 43.09
CA SER A 285 31.33 -15.87 41.74
C SER A 285 31.53 -16.95 40.69
N HIS A 286 32.59 -17.75 40.82
CA HIS A 286 32.93 -18.75 39.81
C HIS A 286 31.96 -19.94 39.85
N LEU A 287 31.52 -20.36 41.03
CA LEU A 287 30.53 -21.44 41.19
C LEU A 287 29.15 -21.05 40.64
N ALA A 288 28.69 -19.81 40.89
CA ALA A 288 27.42 -19.32 40.37
C ALA A 288 27.43 -19.17 38.84
N HIS A 289 28.53 -18.62 38.27
CA HIS A 289 28.68 -18.47 36.83
C HIS A 289 28.78 -19.80 36.09
N THR A 290 29.56 -20.77 36.59
CA THR A 290 29.66 -22.12 35.99
C THR A 290 28.33 -22.89 36.05
N ALA A 291 27.59 -22.80 37.15
CA ALA A 291 26.27 -23.41 37.25
C ALA A 291 25.25 -22.76 36.29
N ALA A 292 25.31 -21.42 36.14
CA ALA A 292 24.45 -20.69 35.21
C ALA A 292 24.74 -21.04 33.74
N THR A 293 26.02 -21.14 33.35
CA THR A 293 26.40 -21.49 31.97
C THR A 293 26.01 -22.92 31.61
N ILE A 294 26.15 -23.89 32.51
CA ILE A 294 25.68 -25.27 32.32
C ILE A 294 24.16 -25.31 32.09
N ALA A 295 23.39 -24.59 32.91
CA ALA A 295 21.94 -24.50 32.76
C ALA A 295 21.55 -23.90 31.40
N ASN A 296 22.28 -22.88 30.95
CA ASN A 296 22.06 -22.23 29.66
C ASN A 296 22.42 -23.13 28.46
N VAL A 297 23.49 -23.91 28.55
CA VAL A 297 23.84 -24.91 27.53
C VAL A 297 22.74 -25.98 27.42
N LEU A 298 22.20 -26.43 28.56
CA LEU A 298 21.05 -27.36 28.59
C LEU A 298 19.78 -26.73 27.96
N ALA A 299 19.54 -25.44 28.18
CA ALA A 299 18.45 -24.70 27.52
C ALA A 299 18.64 -24.62 25.99
N ALA A 300 19.86 -24.35 25.52
CA ALA A 300 20.18 -24.30 24.09
C ALA A 300 20.06 -25.68 23.41
N LEU A 301 20.59 -26.73 24.04
CA LEU A 301 20.48 -28.10 23.54
C LEU A 301 19.02 -28.59 23.50
N SER A 302 18.24 -28.29 24.54
CA SER A 302 16.80 -28.63 24.56
C SER A 302 16.02 -27.85 23.49
N THR A 303 16.41 -26.61 23.17
CA THR A 303 15.85 -25.82 22.06
C THR A 303 16.18 -26.45 20.70
N GLY A 304 17.43 -26.84 20.47
CA GLY A 304 17.83 -27.57 19.26
C GLY A 304 17.06 -28.89 19.09
N LEU A 305 16.93 -29.66 20.17
CA LEU A 305 16.19 -30.93 20.17
C LEU A 305 14.68 -30.71 19.91
N PHE A 306 14.11 -29.63 20.43
CA PHE A 306 12.73 -29.21 20.12
C PHE A 306 12.54 -28.90 18.63
N ILE A 307 13.45 -28.12 18.02
CA ILE A 307 13.40 -27.77 16.60
C ILE A 307 13.44 -29.04 15.73
N LEU A 308 14.34 -29.98 16.05
CA LEU A 308 14.46 -31.25 15.33
C LEU A 308 13.22 -32.15 15.51
N ARG A 309 12.71 -32.27 16.74
CA ARG A 309 11.52 -33.08 17.08
C ARG A 309 10.26 -32.57 16.37
N PHE A 310 10.08 -31.25 16.28
CA PHE A 310 8.90 -30.61 15.70
C PHE A 310 9.10 -30.06 14.27
N ARG A 311 10.17 -30.48 13.58
CA ARG A 311 10.47 -30.05 12.20
C ARG A 311 9.30 -30.19 11.24
N ARG A 312 8.59 -31.34 11.28
CA ARG A 312 7.48 -31.67 10.36
C ARG A 312 6.17 -30.97 10.72
N PRO A 313 5.70 -30.97 12.00
CA PRO A 313 4.50 -30.22 12.39
C PRO A 313 4.59 -28.72 12.08
N ILE A 314 5.74 -28.09 12.36
CA ILE A 314 5.94 -26.65 12.11
C ILE A 314 6.04 -26.38 10.60
N ALA A 315 6.75 -27.22 9.84
CA ALA A 315 6.77 -27.12 8.37
C ALA A 315 5.36 -27.20 7.78
N HIS A 316 4.53 -28.13 8.26
CA HIS A 316 3.14 -28.26 7.81
C HIS A 316 2.30 -27.03 8.17
N LEU A 317 2.56 -26.37 9.30
CA LEU A 317 1.90 -25.13 9.70
C LEU A 317 2.22 -23.96 8.74
N ILE A 318 3.46 -23.88 8.26
CA ILE A 318 3.94 -22.84 7.36
C ILE A 318 3.43 -23.07 5.92
N ARG A 319 3.56 -24.31 5.41
CA ARG A 319 3.22 -24.70 4.03
C ARG A 319 1.72 -24.68 3.71
N ASN A 320 0.86 -25.03 4.69
CA ASN A 320 -0.58 -25.13 4.39
C ASN A 320 -1.27 -23.77 4.32
N GLN A 321 -1.71 -23.45 3.10
CA GLN A 321 -2.47 -22.27 2.73
C GLN A 321 -3.80 -22.64 2.05
N PRO A 322 -4.83 -21.79 2.12
CA PRO A 322 -6.11 -22.04 1.46
C PRO A 322 -5.96 -22.15 -0.07
N LEU A 323 -6.75 -23.04 -0.68
CA LEU A 323 -6.72 -23.36 -2.11
C LEU A 323 -6.83 -22.12 -3.01
N SER A 324 -7.66 -21.15 -2.62
CA SER A 324 -7.84 -19.89 -3.36
C SER A 324 -6.54 -19.12 -3.53
N ARG A 325 -5.68 -19.04 -2.49
CA ARG A 325 -4.38 -18.34 -2.57
C ARG A 325 -3.36 -19.09 -3.43
N ARG A 326 -3.38 -20.42 -3.40
CA ARG A 326 -2.50 -21.27 -4.22
C ARG A 326 -2.77 -21.09 -5.71
N LEU A 327 -4.04 -20.96 -6.10
CA LEU A 327 -4.43 -20.75 -7.50
C LEU A 327 -4.13 -19.33 -7.98
N THR A 328 -4.22 -18.30 -7.12
CA THR A 328 -4.01 -16.90 -7.54
C THR A 328 -2.55 -16.46 -7.54
N ARG A 329 -1.67 -17.04 -6.70
CA ARG A 329 -0.28 -16.58 -6.52
C ARG A 329 0.72 -17.74 -6.41
N ARG A 330 0.88 -18.48 -7.50
CA ARG A 330 1.73 -19.70 -7.57
C ARG A 330 3.20 -19.47 -7.18
N ALA A 331 3.81 -18.37 -7.66
CA ALA A 331 5.21 -18.06 -7.32
C ALA A 331 5.44 -17.82 -5.81
N LEU A 332 4.46 -17.23 -5.11
CA LEU A 332 4.55 -17.02 -3.66
C LEU A 332 4.24 -18.29 -2.86
N SER A 333 3.44 -19.21 -3.39
CA SER A 333 3.26 -20.51 -2.72
C SER A 333 4.54 -21.34 -2.78
N ASP A 334 5.24 -21.31 -3.92
CA ASP A 334 6.45 -22.10 -4.12
C ASP A 334 7.59 -21.62 -3.20
N THR A 335 7.76 -20.30 -3.03
CA THR A 335 8.74 -19.75 -2.08
C THR A 335 8.41 -20.07 -0.62
N ILE A 336 7.12 -20.02 -0.25
CA ILE A 336 6.69 -20.36 1.12
C ILE A 336 6.84 -21.87 1.39
N ASP A 337 6.69 -22.72 0.37
CA ASP A 337 6.94 -24.14 0.49
C ASP A 337 8.43 -24.46 0.69
N ILE A 338 9.32 -23.79 -0.05
CA ILE A 338 10.77 -23.87 0.15
C ILE A 338 11.13 -23.37 1.56
N LEU A 339 10.66 -22.20 1.96
CA LEU A 339 10.94 -21.62 3.26
C LEU A 339 10.41 -22.51 4.41
N GLY A 340 9.22 -23.07 4.26
CA GLY A 340 8.64 -24.02 5.22
C GLY A 340 9.37 -25.36 5.24
N THR A 341 10.11 -25.72 4.21
CA THR A 341 10.97 -26.92 4.20
C THR A 341 12.24 -26.72 4.99
N PHE A 342 12.90 -25.58 4.79
CA PHE A 342 14.22 -25.30 5.35
C PHE A 342 14.19 -24.44 6.61
N TRP A 343 13.01 -24.19 7.19
CA TRP A 343 12.85 -23.31 8.37
C TRP A 343 13.74 -23.71 9.56
N TYR A 344 14.04 -25.00 9.71
CA TYR A 344 14.84 -25.51 10.83
C TYR A 344 16.34 -25.20 10.67
N VAL A 345 16.84 -24.94 9.45
CA VAL A 345 18.26 -24.69 9.20
C VAL A 345 18.70 -23.35 9.79
N PRO A 346 18.06 -22.19 9.49
CA PRO A 346 18.41 -20.93 10.14
C PRO A 346 18.25 -20.97 11.65
N ALA A 347 17.20 -21.63 12.14
CA ALA A 347 16.94 -21.75 13.58
C ALA A 347 18.03 -22.56 14.30
N LEU A 348 18.51 -23.66 13.70
CA LEU A 348 19.59 -24.47 14.26
C LEU A 348 20.93 -23.74 14.16
N VAL A 349 21.21 -23.02 13.06
CA VAL A 349 22.39 -22.16 12.94
C VAL A 349 22.42 -21.11 14.06
N LEU A 350 21.30 -20.47 14.38
CA LEU A 350 21.21 -19.50 15.47
C LEU A 350 21.50 -20.16 16.84
N VAL A 351 20.97 -21.35 17.09
CA VAL A 351 21.28 -22.12 18.31
C VAL A 351 22.76 -22.50 18.37
N CYS A 352 23.38 -22.88 17.26
CA CYS A 352 24.81 -23.16 17.18
C CYS A 352 25.65 -21.90 17.44
N ILE A 353 25.27 -20.76 16.87
CA ILE A 353 25.93 -19.47 17.12
C ILE A 353 25.82 -19.10 18.60
N SER A 354 24.64 -19.31 19.22
CA SER A 354 24.43 -19.06 20.64
C SER A 354 25.30 -19.97 21.52
N LEU A 355 25.39 -21.27 21.21
CA LEU A 355 26.27 -22.21 21.90
C LEU A 355 27.74 -21.82 21.75
N PHE A 356 28.14 -21.41 20.55
CA PHE A 356 29.49 -20.99 20.24
C PHE A 356 29.87 -19.68 20.94
N ALA A 357 28.96 -18.71 20.98
CA ALA A 357 29.13 -17.48 21.75
C ALA A 357 29.25 -17.77 23.25
N THR A 358 28.42 -18.69 23.78
CA THR A 358 28.49 -19.14 25.19
C THR A 358 29.83 -19.80 25.50
N PHE A 359 30.43 -20.51 24.54
CA PHE A 359 31.73 -21.16 24.70
C PHE A 359 32.90 -20.16 24.70
N ILE A 360 32.83 -19.12 23.88
CA ILE A 360 33.88 -18.10 23.75
C ILE A 360 33.87 -17.08 24.89
N SER A 361 32.69 -16.67 25.36
CA SER A 361 32.55 -15.49 26.23
C SER A 361 32.75 -15.75 27.73
N ALA A 362 33.33 -16.89 28.13
CA ALA A 362 33.75 -17.28 29.49
C ALA A 362 33.18 -16.39 30.62
N GLY A 363 31.90 -16.60 30.96
CA GLY A 363 31.26 -15.98 32.12
C GLY A 363 30.23 -14.87 31.86
N ASP A 364 30.37 -14.00 30.86
CA ASP A 364 29.48 -12.83 30.68
C ASP A 364 28.22 -13.12 29.83
N THR A 365 27.61 -14.28 30.09
CA THR A 365 26.55 -14.87 29.26
C THR A 365 25.13 -14.39 29.60
N SER A 366 24.98 -13.64 30.70
CA SER A 366 23.69 -13.16 31.19
C SER A 366 23.03 -12.16 30.22
N THR A 367 23.84 -11.37 29.50
CA THR A 367 23.36 -10.32 28.59
C THR A 367 22.87 -10.88 27.26
N ALA A 368 23.68 -11.70 26.58
CA ALA A 368 23.34 -12.26 25.27
C ALA A 368 22.13 -13.22 25.30
N LEU A 369 21.98 -13.98 26.38
CA LEU A 369 20.85 -14.90 26.52
C LEU A 369 19.56 -14.20 26.93
N ARG A 370 19.63 -13.20 27.83
CA ARG A 370 18.50 -12.31 28.14
C ARG A 370 17.97 -11.64 26.86
N GLN A 371 18.86 -11.24 25.97
CA GLN A 371 18.51 -10.71 24.65
C GLN A 371 17.81 -11.74 23.76
N SER A 372 18.31 -12.98 23.67
CA SER A 372 17.65 -14.03 22.88
C SER A 372 16.27 -14.44 23.44
N LEU A 373 16.11 -14.44 24.78
CA LEU A 373 14.85 -14.76 25.45
C LEU A 373 13.81 -13.64 25.28
N ILE A 374 14.24 -12.37 25.34
CA ILE A 374 13.37 -11.23 25.01
C ILE A 374 12.93 -11.31 23.54
N CYS A 375 13.84 -11.59 22.61
CA CYS A 375 13.49 -11.75 21.19
C CYS A 375 12.50 -12.89 20.93
N THR A 376 12.65 -14.04 21.60
CA THR A 376 11.71 -15.16 21.46
C THR A 376 10.32 -14.82 22.03
N VAL A 377 10.25 -14.15 23.18
CA VAL A 377 8.98 -13.66 23.75
C VAL A 377 8.32 -12.63 22.82
N LEU A 378 9.11 -11.72 22.24
CA LEU A 378 8.64 -10.70 21.31
C LEU A 378 8.12 -11.31 20.01
N LEU A 379 8.76 -12.37 19.52
CA LEU A 379 8.32 -13.12 18.35
C LEU A 379 6.99 -13.81 18.63
N VAL A 380 6.86 -14.46 19.79
CA VAL A 380 5.62 -15.11 20.21
C VAL A 380 4.48 -14.09 20.35
N LEU A 381 4.76 -12.91 20.92
CA LEU A 381 3.80 -11.80 21.02
C LEU A 381 3.40 -11.27 19.63
N CYS A 382 4.36 -11.06 18.73
CA CYS A 382 4.10 -10.66 17.35
C CYS A 382 3.22 -11.69 16.63
N MET A 383 3.50 -12.98 16.80
CA MET A 383 2.74 -14.08 16.21
C MET A 383 1.28 -14.10 16.73
N VAL A 384 1.07 -13.83 18.02
CA VAL A 384 -0.26 -13.68 18.64
C VAL A 384 -1.01 -12.47 18.06
N ILE A 385 -0.37 -11.30 17.99
CA ILE A 385 -0.97 -10.08 17.45
C ILE A 385 -1.38 -10.30 15.98
N ASN A 386 -0.48 -10.86 15.17
CA ASN A 386 -0.75 -11.16 13.77
C ASN A 386 -1.90 -12.16 13.60
N GLY A 387 -1.92 -13.21 14.42
CA GLY A 387 -3.01 -14.18 14.44
C GLY A 387 -4.35 -13.56 14.84
N LEU A 388 -4.36 -12.61 15.78
CA LEU A 388 -5.55 -11.90 16.22
C LEU A 388 -6.09 -10.94 15.14
N VAL A 389 -5.20 -10.17 14.50
CA VAL A 389 -5.53 -9.28 13.37
C VAL A 389 -6.11 -10.10 12.22
N ARG A 390 -5.49 -11.24 11.89
CA ARG A 390 -5.99 -12.17 10.85
C ARG A 390 -7.36 -12.73 11.18
N ARG A 391 -7.61 -13.09 12.45
CA ARG A 391 -8.91 -13.60 12.89
C ARG A 391 -10.02 -12.55 12.82
N HIS A 392 -9.69 -11.29 13.09
CA HIS A 392 -10.62 -10.17 12.90
C HIS A 392 -10.93 -9.93 11.42
N SER A 393 -9.94 -10.10 10.54
CA SER A 393 -10.10 -9.98 9.08
C SER A 393 -10.99 -11.06 8.46
N LEU A 394 -10.96 -12.29 8.99
CA LEU A 394 -11.68 -13.46 8.45
C LEU A 394 -13.12 -13.64 8.99
N LYS A 395 -13.66 -12.71 9.79
CA LYS A 395 -15.05 -12.84 10.26
C LYS A 395 -15.99 -12.88 9.04
N PRO A 396 -16.72 -14.00 8.80
CA PRO A 396 -17.64 -14.05 7.68
C PRO A 396 -18.74 -13.01 7.93
N GLN A 397 -18.84 -12.03 7.04
CA GLN A 397 -19.98 -11.12 7.04
C GLN A 397 -21.24 -11.93 6.75
N ARG A 398 -21.97 -12.28 7.81
CA ARG A 398 -23.35 -12.77 7.71
C ARG A 398 -24.22 -11.63 7.20
N GLY A 399 -24.47 -11.61 5.89
CA GLY A 399 -25.46 -10.74 5.26
C GLY A 399 -25.19 -10.50 3.78
N VAL A 400 -26.17 -10.86 2.94
CA VAL A 400 -26.18 -10.52 1.50
C VAL A 400 -26.48 -9.03 1.35
N LYS A 401 -25.48 -8.16 1.50
CA LYS A 401 -25.58 -6.75 1.10
C LYS A 401 -24.84 -6.56 -0.21
N ARG A 402 -25.61 -6.46 -1.31
CA ARG A 402 -25.19 -6.26 -2.72
C ARG A 402 -24.34 -4.99 -2.99
N HIS A 403 -23.86 -4.28 -1.97
CA HIS A 403 -23.14 -2.99 -2.08
C HIS A 403 -21.75 -2.95 -1.40
N ALA A 404 -21.24 -4.05 -0.85
CA ALA A 404 -20.06 -3.99 0.05
C ALA A 404 -18.69 -4.30 -0.59
N LEU A 405 -18.58 -4.49 -1.91
CA LEU A 405 -17.29 -4.83 -2.57
C LEU A 405 -16.20 -3.78 -2.32
N TYR A 406 -16.56 -2.49 -2.22
CA TYR A 406 -15.64 -1.39 -1.89
C TYR A 406 -15.05 -1.56 -0.48
N SER A 407 -15.90 -1.86 0.49
CA SER A 407 -15.48 -1.99 1.88
C SER A 407 -14.53 -3.16 2.08
N ASP A 408 -14.66 -4.22 1.28
CA ASP A 408 -13.83 -5.42 1.46
C ASP A 408 -12.42 -5.23 0.91
N ARG A 409 -12.25 -4.55 -0.23
CA ARG A 409 -10.91 -4.23 -0.76
C ARG A 409 -10.19 -3.20 0.12
N LEU A 410 -10.87 -2.15 0.56
CA LEU A 410 -10.28 -1.14 1.45
C LEU A 410 -9.94 -1.73 2.84
N LYS A 411 -10.81 -2.57 3.41
CA LYS A 411 -10.49 -3.32 4.63
C LYS A 411 -9.28 -4.23 4.41
N SER A 412 -9.19 -4.93 3.28
CA SER A 412 -8.05 -5.78 3.00
C SER A 412 -6.74 -5.00 2.94
N PHE A 413 -6.74 -3.80 2.34
CA PHE A 413 -5.61 -2.87 2.33
C PHE A 413 -5.23 -2.41 3.75
N CYS A 414 -6.22 -2.00 4.56
CA CYS A 414 -5.99 -1.59 5.94
C CYS A 414 -5.41 -2.74 6.79
N TYR A 415 -5.93 -3.96 6.60
CA TYR A 415 -5.35 -5.14 7.26
C TYR A 415 -3.93 -5.42 6.80
N THR A 416 -3.61 -5.34 5.50
CA THR A 416 -2.22 -5.53 5.03
C THR A 416 -1.28 -4.48 5.60
N LEU A 417 -1.72 -3.22 5.69
CA LEU A 417 -0.93 -2.15 6.30
C LEU A 417 -0.70 -2.41 7.80
N ALA A 418 -1.73 -2.87 8.51
CA ALA A 418 -1.60 -3.26 9.91
C ALA A 418 -0.62 -4.44 10.10
N HIS A 419 -0.61 -5.42 9.19
CA HIS A 419 0.37 -6.53 9.24
C HIS A 419 1.79 -6.01 9.02
N LEU A 420 2.01 -5.12 8.05
CA LEU A 420 3.31 -4.50 7.79
C LEU A 420 3.79 -3.68 8.98
N PHE A 421 2.90 -2.90 9.60
CA PHE A 421 3.20 -2.11 10.78
C PHE A 421 3.61 -2.99 11.97
N VAL A 422 2.87 -4.08 12.24
CA VAL A 422 3.22 -5.03 13.30
C VAL A 422 4.59 -5.66 13.06
N TRP A 423 4.93 -6.00 11.81
CA TRP A 423 6.26 -6.50 11.46
C TRP A 423 7.36 -5.45 11.63
N LEU A 424 7.10 -4.20 11.25
CA LEU A 424 8.06 -3.11 11.40
C LEU A 424 8.36 -2.84 12.88
N VAL A 425 7.32 -2.79 13.73
CA VAL A 425 7.47 -2.67 15.19
C VAL A 425 8.23 -3.87 15.77
N PHE A 426 7.97 -5.09 15.29
CA PHE A 426 8.71 -6.28 15.70
C PHE A 426 10.20 -6.19 15.34
N ILE A 427 10.53 -5.76 14.13
CA ILE A 427 11.91 -5.60 13.68
C ILE A 427 12.62 -4.54 14.53
N GLU A 428 11.98 -3.39 14.78
CA GLU A 428 12.55 -2.33 15.60
C GLU A 428 12.81 -2.78 17.04
N LEU A 429 11.82 -3.40 17.68
CA LEU A 429 11.99 -3.92 19.03
C LEU A 429 13.02 -5.06 19.09
N GLY A 430 13.05 -5.91 18.05
CA GLY A 430 14.06 -6.96 17.91
C GLY A 430 15.46 -6.38 17.83
N LEU A 431 15.68 -5.39 16.96
CA LEU A 431 16.98 -4.73 16.85
C LEU A 431 17.40 -4.09 18.16
N ARG A 432 16.49 -3.37 18.85
CA ARG A 432 16.77 -2.70 20.13
C ARG A 432 17.35 -3.63 21.18
N VAL A 433 16.90 -4.88 21.17
CA VAL A 433 17.40 -5.91 22.09
C VAL A 433 18.87 -6.23 21.84
N TRP A 434 19.34 -6.17 20.59
CA TRP A 434 20.75 -6.41 20.22
C TRP A 434 21.62 -5.14 20.28
N GLY A 435 21.13 -4.05 20.87
CA GLY A 435 21.85 -2.77 20.97
C GLY A 435 21.89 -1.95 19.68
N MET A 436 21.24 -2.43 18.61
CA MET A 436 21.03 -1.67 17.37
C MET A 436 19.61 -1.08 17.39
N SER A 437 19.34 0.09 16.83
CA SER A 437 17.93 0.49 16.64
C SER A 437 17.77 1.21 15.31
N LEU A 438 16.68 0.93 14.60
CA LEU A 438 16.41 1.67 13.36
C LEU A 438 16.19 3.13 13.69
N ILE A 439 15.55 3.46 14.82
CA ILE A 439 15.29 4.84 15.21
C ILE A 439 16.60 5.58 15.52
N ALA A 440 17.51 5.02 16.32
CA ALA A 440 18.81 5.69 16.55
C ALA A 440 19.69 5.71 15.30
N PHE A 441 19.61 4.69 14.43
CA PHE A 441 20.28 4.71 13.13
C PHE A 441 19.69 5.76 12.17
N THR A 442 18.39 6.05 12.29
CA THR A 442 17.67 7.12 11.54
C THR A 442 18.04 8.51 12.06
N GLU A 443 18.43 8.65 13.33
CA GLU A 443 18.87 9.92 13.92
C GLU A 443 20.38 10.17 13.74
N GLY A 444 21.19 9.12 13.51
CA GLY A 444 22.64 9.20 13.28
C GLY A 444 23.06 9.18 11.79
N GLU A 445 24.13 8.46 11.47
CA GLU A 445 24.74 8.39 10.13
C GLU A 445 23.81 7.85 9.02
N GLY A 446 22.70 7.19 9.38
CA GLY A 446 21.74 6.59 8.46
C GLY A 446 20.53 7.48 8.10
N HIS A 447 20.50 8.75 8.55
CA HIS A 447 19.35 9.64 8.35
C HIS A 447 18.95 9.79 6.87
N GLU A 448 19.91 10.08 5.99
CA GLU A 448 19.60 10.28 4.57
C GLU A 448 19.08 9.02 3.88
N VAL A 449 19.65 7.85 4.23
CA VAL A 449 19.25 6.58 3.62
C VAL A 449 17.86 6.17 4.11
N SER A 450 17.60 6.31 5.41
CA SER A 450 16.32 5.98 6.02
C SER A 450 15.18 6.86 5.47
N VAL A 451 15.39 8.18 5.36
CA VAL A 451 14.40 9.11 4.79
C VAL A 451 14.06 8.75 3.35
N LYS A 452 15.05 8.43 2.51
CA LYS A 452 14.84 7.97 1.12
C LYS A 452 14.07 6.65 1.06
N LEU A 453 14.37 5.71 1.96
CA LEU A 453 13.68 4.42 2.02
C LEU A 453 12.21 4.58 2.47
N PHE A 454 11.97 5.42 3.48
CA PHE A 454 10.62 5.69 3.99
C PHE A 454 9.77 6.46 2.96
N SER A 455 10.34 7.45 2.28
CA SER A 455 9.64 8.18 1.23
C SER A 455 9.32 7.27 0.03
N LEU A 456 10.25 6.38 -0.36
CA LEU A 456 10.00 5.35 -1.38
C LEU A 456 8.86 4.40 -0.96
N ALA A 457 8.91 3.85 0.25
CA ALA A 457 7.84 2.99 0.75
C ALA A 457 6.48 3.72 0.81
N GLY A 458 6.48 4.97 1.28
CA GLY A 458 5.30 5.82 1.35
C GLY A 458 4.67 6.05 -0.03
N THR A 459 5.49 6.33 -1.05
CA THR A 459 4.99 6.52 -2.42
C THR A 459 4.40 5.26 -3.03
N LEU A 460 5.01 4.08 -2.80
CA LEU A 460 4.46 2.81 -3.26
C LEU A 460 3.12 2.49 -2.60
N ILE A 461 2.98 2.75 -1.30
CA ILE A 461 1.73 2.57 -0.56
C ILE A 461 0.65 3.53 -1.09
N PHE A 462 1.01 4.79 -1.33
CA PHE A 462 0.10 5.79 -1.85
C PHE A 462 -0.36 5.48 -3.28
N ALA A 463 0.58 5.07 -4.15
CA ALA A 463 0.27 4.61 -5.51
C ALA A 463 -0.66 3.39 -5.49
N TRP A 464 -0.41 2.44 -4.58
CA TRP A 464 -1.26 1.27 -4.41
C TRP A 464 -2.66 1.64 -3.92
N LEU A 465 -2.78 2.62 -3.01
CA LEU A 465 -4.05 3.16 -2.54
C LEU A 465 -4.82 3.85 -3.67
N ILE A 466 -4.16 4.72 -4.45
CA ILE A 466 -4.75 5.40 -5.61
C ILE A 466 -5.26 4.37 -6.61
N TRP A 467 -4.46 3.34 -6.93
CA TRP A 467 -4.87 2.28 -7.83
C TRP A 467 -6.15 1.57 -7.36
N ILE A 468 -6.22 1.19 -6.08
CA ILE A 468 -7.41 0.55 -5.50
C ILE A 468 -8.63 1.48 -5.61
N LEU A 469 -8.44 2.77 -5.33
CA LEU A 469 -9.52 3.76 -5.37
C LEU A 469 -10.02 3.97 -6.80
N SER A 470 -9.12 4.16 -7.76
CA SER A 470 -9.41 4.32 -9.19
C SER A 470 -10.08 3.08 -9.80
N ASP A 471 -9.53 1.89 -9.56
CA ASP A 471 -10.12 0.64 -10.05
C ASP A 471 -11.54 0.44 -9.52
N THR A 472 -11.77 0.83 -8.27
CA THR A 472 -13.10 0.76 -7.66
C THR A 472 -14.04 1.82 -8.21
N ALA A 473 -13.58 3.05 -8.41
CA ALA A 473 -14.37 4.12 -9.00
C ALA A 473 -14.85 3.75 -10.42
N VAL A 474 -13.97 3.16 -11.24
CA VAL A 474 -14.30 2.67 -12.59
C VAL A 474 -15.34 1.55 -12.52
N HIS A 475 -15.17 0.57 -11.63
CA HIS A 475 -16.17 -0.48 -11.41
C HIS A 475 -17.51 0.08 -10.95
N HIS A 476 -17.53 1.08 -10.08
CA HIS A 476 -18.75 1.69 -9.58
C HIS A 476 -19.49 2.49 -10.66
N ALA A 477 -18.77 3.33 -11.42
CA ALA A 477 -19.34 4.13 -12.50
C ALA A 477 -20.02 3.24 -13.56
N LEU A 478 -19.38 2.14 -13.94
CA LEU A 478 -19.89 1.23 -14.97
C LEU A 478 -21.00 0.31 -14.46
N THR A 479 -20.97 -0.11 -13.19
CA THR A 479 -22.05 -0.92 -12.60
C THR A 479 -23.30 -0.12 -12.24
N ARG A 480 -23.19 1.21 -12.03
CA ARG A 480 -24.34 2.10 -11.87
C ARG A 480 -25.11 2.30 -13.18
N SER A 481 -24.41 2.24 -14.32
CA SER A 481 -25.00 2.31 -15.67
C SER A 481 -25.84 1.07 -16.05
N ARG A 482 -25.91 0.05 -15.18
CA ARG A 482 -26.62 -1.22 -15.39
C ARG A 482 -28.15 -1.12 -15.44
N LYS A 483 -28.72 0.09 -15.33
CA LYS A 483 -30.18 0.33 -15.44
C LYS A 483 -30.68 0.71 -16.85
N GLY A 484 -29.82 0.79 -17.87
CA GLY A 484 -30.27 1.01 -19.25
C GLY A 484 -29.30 0.48 -20.30
N LEU A 485 -29.76 -0.54 -21.07
CA LEU A 485 -29.38 -1.00 -22.43
C LEU A 485 -27.91 -1.05 -22.93
N ALA A 486 -26.89 -0.50 -22.24
CA ALA A 486 -25.50 -0.40 -22.74
C ALA A 486 -24.57 -1.53 -22.23
N ASN A 487 -25.08 -2.76 -22.09
CA ASN A 487 -24.41 -3.82 -21.32
C ASN A 487 -23.21 -4.46 -22.03
N ALA A 488 -23.12 -4.38 -23.36
CA ALA A 488 -22.03 -4.99 -24.14
C ALA A 488 -20.82 -4.06 -24.33
N ARG A 489 -21.06 -2.78 -24.67
CA ARG A 489 -19.97 -1.79 -24.87
C ARG A 489 -19.23 -1.45 -23.57
N ALA A 490 -19.95 -1.40 -22.44
CA ALA A 490 -19.33 -1.15 -21.14
C ALA A 490 -18.35 -2.28 -20.74
N GLN A 491 -18.63 -3.53 -21.12
CA GLN A 491 -17.77 -4.68 -20.80
C GLN A 491 -16.47 -4.68 -21.61
N THR A 492 -16.49 -4.17 -22.85
CA THR A 492 -15.28 -4.07 -23.69
C THR A 492 -14.44 -2.83 -23.37
N MET A 493 -15.05 -1.72 -22.94
CA MET A 493 -14.31 -0.50 -22.54
C MET A 493 -13.66 -0.59 -21.15
N MET A 494 -14.25 -1.36 -20.23
CA MET A 494 -13.74 -1.57 -18.87
C MET A 494 -12.24 -1.94 -18.81
N PRO A 495 -11.77 -3.01 -19.51
CA PRO A 495 -10.36 -3.39 -19.45
C PRO A 495 -9.44 -2.32 -20.05
N LEU A 496 -9.89 -1.61 -21.10
CA LEU A 496 -9.11 -0.55 -21.74
C LEU A 496 -8.86 0.63 -20.78
N ILE A 497 -9.91 1.16 -20.15
CA ILE A 497 -9.81 2.28 -19.19
C ILE A 497 -8.94 1.88 -18.00
N ARG A 498 -9.11 0.66 -17.50
CA ARG A 498 -8.33 0.14 -16.37
C ARG A 498 -6.85 0.01 -16.71
N ASN A 499 -6.51 -0.47 -17.90
CA ASN A 499 -5.12 -0.55 -18.36
C ASN A 499 -4.50 0.83 -18.54
N VAL A 500 -5.22 1.79 -19.13
CA VAL A 500 -4.74 3.17 -19.28
C VAL A 500 -4.47 3.80 -17.90
N LEU A 501 -5.41 3.67 -16.95
CA LEU A 501 -5.22 4.15 -15.58
C LEU A 501 -4.05 3.46 -14.88
N PHE A 502 -3.87 2.15 -15.08
CA PHE A 502 -2.75 1.40 -14.49
C PHE A 502 -1.41 1.94 -14.98
N VAL A 503 -1.27 2.09 -16.30
CA VAL A 503 -0.03 2.59 -16.92
C VAL A 503 0.24 4.02 -16.48
N ALA A 504 -0.78 4.89 -16.45
CA ALA A 504 -0.63 6.27 -15.99
C ALA A 504 -0.18 6.35 -14.52
N ILE A 505 -0.85 5.63 -13.61
CA ILE A 505 -0.48 5.59 -12.18
C ILE A 505 0.91 5.00 -12.00
N PHE A 506 1.26 3.97 -12.76
CA PHE A 506 2.58 3.33 -12.71
C PHE A 506 3.70 4.29 -13.14
N ILE A 507 3.54 5.01 -14.27
CA ILE A 507 4.53 5.98 -14.75
C ILE A 507 4.72 7.11 -13.72
N ILE A 508 3.63 7.66 -13.19
CA ILE A 508 3.70 8.72 -12.18
C ILE A 508 4.38 8.20 -10.91
N ALA A 509 3.98 7.03 -10.41
CA ALA A 509 4.58 6.42 -9.23
C ALA A 509 6.08 6.13 -9.44
N LEU A 510 6.47 5.69 -10.63
CA LEU A 510 7.87 5.47 -11.00
C LEU A 510 8.65 6.79 -10.96
N ILE A 511 8.16 7.85 -11.60
CA ILE A 511 8.83 9.16 -11.60
C ILE A 511 9.00 9.68 -10.16
N VAL A 512 7.94 9.63 -9.35
CA VAL A 512 8.00 10.10 -7.95
C VAL A 512 8.95 9.23 -7.12
N ALA A 513 8.98 7.91 -7.33
CA ALA A 513 9.91 7.01 -6.67
C ALA A 513 11.38 7.33 -7.00
N LEU A 514 11.70 7.58 -8.28
CA LEU A 514 13.04 7.96 -8.73
C LEU A 514 13.45 9.34 -8.18
N ALA A 515 12.51 10.29 -8.13
CA ALA A 515 12.74 11.63 -7.55
C ALA A 515 13.10 11.53 -6.06
N ASN A 516 12.40 10.68 -5.31
CA ASN A 516 12.69 10.44 -3.89
C ASN A 516 14.06 9.79 -3.65
N MET A 517 14.60 9.05 -4.62
CA MET A 517 15.96 8.50 -4.54
C MET A 517 17.04 9.54 -4.86
N GLY A 518 16.66 10.79 -5.17
CA GLY A 518 17.57 11.88 -5.52
C GLY A 518 18.01 11.86 -6.98
N MET A 519 17.36 11.06 -7.83
CA MET A 519 17.65 11.08 -9.26
C MET A 519 16.96 12.25 -9.95
N ASN A 520 17.66 12.90 -10.88
CA ASN A 520 17.08 13.98 -11.66
C ASN A 520 16.02 13.42 -12.63
N VAL A 521 14.75 13.68 -12.32
CA VAL A 521 13.61 13.22 -13.12
C VAL A 521 13.26 14.16 -14.28
N THR A 522 13.96 15.29 -14.43
CA THR A 522 13.71 16.27 -15.50
C THR A 522 13.73 15.64 -16.90
N PRO A 523 14.69 14.76 -17.27
CA PRO A 523 14.67 14.10 -18.57
C PRO A 523 13.47 13.15 -18.75
N LEU A 524 13.09 12.42 -17.69
CA LEU A 524 11.90 11.56 -17.73
C LEU A 524 10.62 12.39 -17.90
N LEU A 525 10.52 13.51 -17.18
CA LEU A 525 9.39 14.43 -17.25
C LEU A 525 9.30 15.07 -18.64
N ALA A 526 10.45 15.47 -19.22
CA ALA A 526 10.53 16.01 -20.58
C ALA A 526 10.08 14.97 -21.63
N GLY A 527 10.59 13.73 -21.54
CA GLY A 527 10.17 12.64 -22.42
C GLY A 527 8.68 12.28 -22.28
N ALA A 528 8.18 12.19 -21.05
CA ALA A 528 6.76 11.99 -20.78
C ALA A 528 5.90 13.16 -21.31
N GLY A 529 6.42 14.39 -21.26
CA GLY A 529 5.79 15.58 -21.84
C GLY A 529 5.62 15.49 -23.34
N VAL A 530 6.66 15.07 -24.08
CA VAL A 530 6.58 14.86 -25.54
C VAL A 530 5.56 13.78 -25.90
N ILE A 531 5.57 12.65 -25.20
CA ILE A 531 4.56 11.58 -25.38
C ILE A 531 3.16 12.12 -25.06
N GLY A 532 3.01 12.89 -23.98
CA GLY A 532 1.76 13.53 -23.59
C GLY A 532 1.24 14.49 -24.65
N LEU A 533 2.12 15.25 -25.30
CA LEU A 533 1.79 16.17 -26.38
C LEU A 533 1.35 15.42 -27.65
N ALA A 534 2.03 14.31 -28.00
CA ALA A 534 1.61 13.45 -29.10
C ALA A 534 0.21 12.84 -28.87
N ILE A 535 -0.05 12.34 -27.65
CA ILE A 535 -1.37 11.82 -27.27
C ILE A 535 -2.41 12.97 -27.29
N GLY A 536 -2.04 14.15 -26.81
CA GLY A 536 -2.89 15.35 -26.81
C GLY A 536 -3.32 15.75 -28.21
N PHE A 537 -2.40 15.77 -29.18
CA PHE A 537 -2.74 16.02 -30.57
C PHE A 537 -3.62 14.92 -31.17
N GLY A 538 -3.38 13.65 -30.85
CA GLY A 538 -4.23 12.54 -31.28
C GLY A 538 -5.66 12.59 -30.71
N ALA A 539 -5.83 13.17 -29.51
CA ALA A 539 -7.11 13.31 -28.83
C ALA A 539 -7.81 14.66 -29.06
N GLN A 540 -7.20 15.57 -29.82
CA GLN A 540 -7.68 16.95 -29.99
C GLN A 540 -9.12 17.01 -30.51
N SER A 541 -9.47 16.20 -31.52
CA SER A 541 -10.82 16.15 -32.09
C SER A 541 -11.86 15.66 -31.10
N LEU A 542 -11.50 14.70 -30.23
CA LEU A 542 -12.40 14.18 -29.19
C LEU A 542 -12.70 15.23 -28.13
N VAL A 543 -11.70 16.01 -27.73
CA VAL A 543 -11.89 17.12 -26.79
C VAL A 543 -12.72 18.23 -27.41
N ALA A 544 -12.47 18.56 -28.68
CA ALA A 544 -13.29 19.52 -29.43
C ALA A 544 -14.75 19.05 -29.52
N ASP A 545 -15.01 17.78 -29.84
CA ASP A 545 -16.36 17.21 -29.87
C ASP A 545 -17.08 17.37 -28.52
N LEU A 546 -16.38 17.09 -27.40
CA LEU A 546 -16.97 17.15 -26.07
C LEU A 546 -17.32 18.58 -25.67
N ILE A 547 -16.40 19.53 -25.92
CA ILE A 547 -16.60 20.94 -25.58
C ILE A 547 -17.72 21.53 -26.44
N THR A 548 -17.66 21.35 -27.77
CA THR A 548 -18.70 21.84 -28.68
C THR A 548 -20.05 21.21 -28.39
N GLY A 549 -20.09 19.90 -28.13
CA GLY A 549 -21.33 19.21 -27.73
C GLY A 549 -21.92 19.74 -26.43
N LEU A 550 -21.08 20.04 -25.44
CA LEU A 550 -21.51 20.66 -24.18
C LEU A 550 -22.12 22.04 -24.41
N PHE A 551 -21.49 22.90 -25.22
CA PHE A 551 -22.03 24.21 -25.57
C PHE A 551 -23.35 24.13 -26.33
N ILE A 552 -23.47 23.22 -27.30
CA ILE A 552 -24.73 22.99 -28.04
C ILE A 552 -25.88 22.67 -27.09
N ILE A 553 -25.63 21.86 -26.05
CA ILE A 553 -26.65 21.49 -25.06
C ILE A 553 -26.94 22.65 -24.09
N ILE A 554 -25.91 23.36 -23.61
CA ILE A 554 -26.08 24.47 -22.66
C ILE A 554 -26.80 25.65 -23.29
N GLU A 555 -26.42 26.02 -24.51
CA GLU A 555 -27.03 27.11 -25.28
C GLU A 555 -28.38 26.70 -25.89
N ASP A 556 -28.77 25.43 -25.71
CA ASP A 556 -29.91 24.80 -26.34
C ASP A 556 -29.94 25.17 -27.82
N SER A 557 -28.85 24.98 -28.57
CA SER A 557 -28.80 25.33 -30.00
C SER A 557 -29.50 24.28 -30.88
N LEU A 558 -29.59 23.05 -30.38
CA LEU A 558 -30.14 21.90 -31.09
C LEU A 558 -30.78 20.95 -30.07
N ALA A 559 -32.07 20.68 -30.25
CA ALA A 559 -32.84 19.77 -29.42
C ALA A 559 -33.22 18.49 -30.18
N ILE A 560 -33.63 17.45 -29.45
CA ILE A 560 -34.23 16.25 -30.05
C ILE A 560 -35.56 16.65 -30.71
N ASP A 561 -35.84 16.08 -31.87
CA ASP A 561 -36.99 16.37 -32.74
C ASP A 561 -36.95 17.72 -33.49
N ASP A 562 -35.87 18.51 -33.36
CA ASP A 562 -35.67 19.68 -34.21
C ASP A 562 -35.31 19.26 -35.66
N TYR A 563 -35.95 19.88 -36.65
CA TYR A 563 -35.56 19.84 -38.06
C TYR A 563 -34.47 20.88 -38.34
N VAL A 564 -33.26 20.42 -38.66
CA VAL A 564 -32.05 21.24 -38.77
C VAL A 564 -31.23 20.89 -40.02
N ASP A 565 -30.45 21.85 -40.50
CA ASP A 565 -29.34 21.64 -41.44
C ASP A 565 -28.02 21.83 -40.69
N VAL A 566 -27.26 20.74 -40.61
CA VAL A 566 -26.00 20.66 -39.87
C VAL A 566 -24.96 20.01 -40.78
N GLY A 567 -23.89 20.75 -41.09
CA GLY A 567 -22.82 20.24 -41.95
C GLY A 567 -23.26 19.94 -43.40
N GLY A 568 -24.35 20.55 -43.87
CA GLY A 568 -24.91 20.28 -45.20
C GLY A 568 -25.85 19.07 -45.25
N HIS A 569 -26.13 18.44 -44.11
CA HIS A 569 -27.13 17.38 -43.99
C HIS A 569 -28.39 17.97 -43.35
N LEU A 570 -29.49 17.96 -44.10
CA LEU A 570 -30.81 18.39 -43.65
C LEU A 570 -31.55 17.19 -43.05
N GLY A 571 -32.17 17.34 -41.88
CA GLY A 571 -32.94 16.24 -41.29
C GLY A 571 -33.46 16.55 -39.89
N THR A 572 -34.20 15.60 -39.33
CA THR A 572 -34.73 15.67 -37.96
C THR A 572 -33.73 15.05 -36.97
N VAL A 573 -33.48 15.72 -35.85
CA VAL A 573 -32.59 15.20 -34.79
C VAL A 573 -33.25 14.04 -34.06
N GLU A 574 -32.72 12.83 -34.22
CA GLU A 574 -33.22 11.65 -33.49
C GLU A 574 -32.61 11.50 -32.10
N GLY A 575 -31.40 12.01 -31.91
CA GLY A 575 -30.68 11.80 -30.67
C GLY A 575 -29.28 12.38 -30.66
N LEU A 576 -28.86 12.73 -29.46
CA LEU A 576 -27.55 13.29 -29.16
C LEU A 576 -26.78 12.29 -28.31
N THR A 577 -25.52 12.05 -28.67
CA THR A 577 -24.57 11.37 -27.80
C THR A 577 -23.62 12.39 -27.19
N ILE A 578 -22.63 11.92 -26.41
CA ILE A 578 -21.62 12.80 -25.81
C ILE A 578 -20.75 13.49 -26.88
N ARG A 579 -20.61 12.92 -28.08
CA ARG A 579 -19.70 13.43 -29.13
C ARG A 579 -20.32 13.62 -30.51
N THR A 580 -21.50 13.06 -30.76
CA THR A 580 -22.14 13.10 -32.08
C THR A 580 -23.63 13.42 -31.98
N VAL A 581 -24.15 14.07 -33.01
CA VAL A 581 -25.59 14.19 -33.28
C VAL A 581 -26.01 13.15 -34.32
N ARG A 582 -27.22 12.60 -34.19
CA ARG A 582 -27.84 11.78 -35.22
C ARG A 582 -29.02 12.51 -35.84
N LEU A 583 -29.00 12.63 -37.16
CA LEU A 583 -30.05 13.25 -37.96
C LEU A 583 -30.67 12.18 -38.85
N ARG A 584 -31.99 12.23 -39.06
CA ARG A 584 -32.68 11.45 -40.08
C ARG A 584 -33.21 12.36 -41.17
N ASP A 585 -32.76 12.11 -42.39
CA ASP A 585 -33.22 12.85 -43.58
C ASP A 585 -34.63 12.38 -43.99
N ILE A 586 -35.28 13.14 -44.87
CA ILE A 586 -36.58 12.83 -45.47
C ILE A 586 -36.57 11.51 -46.25
N ASP A 587 -35.41 11.11 -46.79
CA ASP A 587 -35.19 9.83 -47.46
C ASP A 587 -35.01 8.67 -46.47
N GLY A 588 -35.02 8.94 -45.16
CA GLY A 588 -34.92 7.96 -44.08
C GLY A 588 -33.49 7.56 -43.69
N ILE A 589 -32.47 8.17 -44.31
CA ILE A 589 -31.04 7.92 -44.04
C ILE A 589 -30.63 8.56 -42.71
N VAL A 590 -29.84 7.85 -41.89
CA VAL A 590 -29.31 8.37 -40.61
C VAL A 590 -27.89 8.89 -40.79
N HIS A 591 -27.72 10.20 -40.63
CA HIS A 591 -26.42 10.86 -40.59
C HIS A 591 -25.93 10.93 -39.13
N THR A 592 -24.72 10.48 -38.88
CA THR A 592 -24.06 10.62 -37.56
C THR A 592 -22.88 11.56 -37.71
N ILE A 593 -23.02 12.78 -37.18
CA ILE A 593 -22.06 13.86 -37.38
C ILE A 593 -21.39 14.16 -36.03
N PRO A 594 -20.04 14.17 -35.95
CA PRO A 594 -19.33 14.58 -34.75
C PRO A 594 -19.46 16.09 -34.53
N PHE A 595 -19.52 16.53 -33.27
CA PHE A 595 -19.74 17.95 -32.95
C PHE A 595 -18.61 18.86 -33.45
N SER A 596 -17.38 18.37 -33.55
CA SER A 596 -16.22 19.14 -34.07
C SER A 596 -16.33 19.49 -35.56
N GLU A 597 -17.15 18.77 -36.33
CA GLU A 597 -17.41 19.08 -37.75
C GLU A 597 -18.52 20.12 -37.94
N ILE A 598 -19.29 20.39 -36.89
CA ILE A 598 -20.42 21.32 -36.93
C ILE A 598 -19.90 22.76 -36.84
N LYS A 599 -19.79 23.41 -37.99
CA LYS A 599 -19.41 24.84 -38.08
C LYS A 599 -20.61 25.79 -37.97
N SER A 600 -21.78 25.35 -38.39
CA SER A 600 -23.02 26.14 -38.39
C SER A 600 -24.23 25.23 -38.26
N ILE A 601 -25.23 25.70 -37.51
CA ILE A 601 -26.50 25.02 -37.28
C ILE A 601 -27.60 25.93 -37.81
N LYS A 602 -28.38 25.47 -38.80
CA LYS A 602 -29.59 26.17 -39.23
C LYS A 602 -30.79 25.41 -38.71
N ASN A 603 -31.57 26.03 -37.82
CA ASN A 603 -32.74 25.40 -37.24
C ASN A 603 -34.03 25.93 -37.89
N TYR A 604 -34.82 25.05 -38.49
CA TYR A 604 -36.08 25.39 -39.17
C TYR A 604 -37.32 25.19 -38.27
N SER A 605 -37.12 24.73 -37.04
CA SER A 605 -38.17 24.36 -36.09
C SER A 605 -38.42 25.43 -35.02
N ARG A 606 -37.56 26.46 -34.97
CA ARG A 606 -37.63 27.52 -33.97
C ARG A 606 -38.40 28.74 -34.45
N GLU A 607 -39.14 29.33 -33.51
CA GLU A 607 -39.89 30.58 -33.65
C GLU A 607 -40.87 30.62 -34.82
N PHE A 608 -40.40 30.84 -36.04
CA PHE A 608 -41.19 30.94 -37.26
C PHE A 608 -40.36 30.58 -38.50
N GLY A 609 -41.02 30.11 -39.55
CA GLY A 609 -40.44 29.93 -40.88
C GLY A 609 -40.95 30.97 -41.87
N TYR A 610 -40.18 31.26 -42.92
CA TYR A 610 -40.70 32.02 -44.06
C TYR A 610 -40.92 31.09 -45.25
N ALA A 611 -42.17 30.98 -45.69
CA ALA A 611 -42.47 30.42 -47.00
C ALA A 611 -42.20 31.51 -48.05
N ILE A 612 -41.18 31.30 -48.88
CA ILE A 612 -40.80 32.23 -49.95
C ILE A 612 -41.34 31.68 -51.28
N PHE A 613 -41.97 32.55 -52.05
CA PHE A 613 -42.54 32.26 -53.36
C PHE A 613 -41.80 33.09 -54.40
N ARG A 614 -41.40 32.44 -55.49
CA ARG A 614 -40.80 33.06 -56.66
C ARG A 614 -41.69 32.73 -57.85
N VAL A 615 -42.48 33.70 -58.27
CA VAL A 615 -43.49 33.53 -59.32
C VAL A 615 -43.03 34.28 -60.55
N ALA A 616 -42.82 33.56 -61.66
CA ALA A 616 -42.55 34.18 -62.94
C ALA A 616 -43.84 34.78 -63.52
N VAL A 617 -43.80 36.07 -63.86
CA VAL A 617 -44.92 36.81 -64.45
C VAL A 617 -44.96 36.55 -65.96
N PRO A 618 -46.10 36.11 -66.51
CA PRO A 618 -46.26 35.92 -67.96
C PRO A 618 -46.06 37.23 -68.73
N TYR A 619 -45.47 37.16 -69.93
CA TYR A 619 -45.20 38.35 -70.75
C TYR A 619 -46.46 39.14 -71.15
N ASN A 620 -47.59 38.45 -71.31
CA ASN A 620 -48.87 39.05 -71.67
C ASN A 620 -49.63 39.64 -70.46
N MET A 621 -49.07 39.56 -69.26
CA MET A 621 -49.68 40.06 -68.03
C MET A 621 -48.89 41.25 -67.51
N GLU A 622 -49.59 42.32 -67.15
CA GLU A 622 -48.97 43.46 -66.48
C GLU A 622 -48.51 43.06 -65.07
N ILE A 623 -47.40 43.64 -64.62
CA ILE A 623 -46.82 43.31 -63.31
C ILE A 623 -47.79 43.67 -62.18
N ASP A 624 -48.52 44.78 -62.31
CA ASP A 624 -49.49 45.23 -61.32
C ASP A 624 -50.67 44.26 -61.19
N ASP A 625 -51.14 43.69 -62.30
CA ASP A 625 -52.16 42.65 -62.30
C ASP A 625 -51.65 41.37 -61.63
N ALA A 626 -50.39 41.00 -61.87
CA ALA A 626 -49.77 39.83 -61.22
C ALA A 626 -49.64 40.03 -59.70
N ILE A 627 -49.28 41.23 -59.25
CA ILE A 627 -49.24 41.61 -57.83
C ILE A 627 -50.65 41.51 -57.22
N LYS A 628 -51.67 42.01 -57.92
CA LYS A 628 -53.07 41.95 -57.48
C LYS A 628 -53.55 40.50 -57.36
N LEU A 629 -53.30 39.68 -58.38
CA LEU A 629 -53.63 38.26 -58.38
C LEU A 629 -52.96 37.52 -57.21
N MET A 630 -51.66 37.74 -56.99
CA MET A 630 -50.95 37.12 -55.86
C MET A 630 -51.52 37.55 -54.52
N ARG A 631 -51.94 38.81 -54.37
CA ARG A 631 -52.59 39.32 -53.16
C ARG A 631 -53.95 38.66 -52.92
N GLU A 632 -54.75 38.47 -53.96
CA GLU A 632 -56.04 37.79 -53.90
C GLU A 632 -55.88 36.32 -53.52
N VAL A 633 -54.96 35.59 -54.17
CA VAL A 633 -54.62 34.20 -53.83
C VAL A 633 -54.12 34.10 -52.40
N GLY A 634 -53.23 35.02 -52.00
CA GLY A 634 -52.71 35.08 -50.65
C GLY A 634 -53.79 35.29 -49.59
N GLN A 635 -54.78 36.15 -49.88
CA GLN A 635 -55.90 36.39 -48.98
C GLN A 635 -56.83 35.18 -48.89
N LYS A 636 -57.13 34.51 -50.02
CA LYS A 636 -57.91 33.27 -50.05
C LYS A 636 -57.26 32.15 -49.23
N MET A 637 -55.95 31.97 -49.40
CA MET A 637 -55.15 31.02 -48.62
C MET A 637 -55.19 31.29 -47.11
N ARG A 638 -55.28 32.57 -46.70
CA ARG A 638 -55.42 32.92 -45.27
C ARG A 638 -56.80 32.61 -44.70
N THR A 639 -57.83 32.66 -45.53
CA THR A 639 -59.20 32.29 -45.12
C THR A 639 -59.46 30.79 -45.14
N ASP A 640 -58.66 30.01 -45.88
CA ASP A 640 -58.77 28.56 -45.93
C ASP A 640 -58.58 27.93 -44.52
N PRO A 641 -59.58 27.18 -43.99
CA PRO A 641 -59.48 26.51 -42.70
C PRO A 641 -58.24 25.63 -42.52
N LEU A 642 -57.75 25.00 -43.58
CA LEU A 642 -56.57 24.11 -43.50
C LEU A 642 -55.27 24.90 -43.30
N GLN A 643 -55.19 26.07 -43.92
CA GLN A 643 -53.93 26.80 -44.03
C GLN A 643 -53.84 28.01 -43.09
N ARG A 644 -54.98 28.53 -42.63
CA ARG A 644 -55.07 29.67 -41.70
C ARG A 644 -54.22 29.49 -40.43
N ARG A 645 -54.14 28.27 -39.89
CA ARG A 645 -53.36 27.99 -38.67
C ARG A 645 -51.85 28.04 -38.91
N ASN A 646 -51.42 27.74 -40.13
CA ASN A 646 -50.01 27.66 -40.51
C ASN A 646 -49.44 29.02 -40.97
N ILE A 647 -50.28 30.00 -41.32
CA ILE A 647 -49.87 31.34 -41.79
C ILE A 647 -50.10 32.37 -40.68
N TRP A 648 -49.04 33.07 -40.27
CA TRP A 648 -49.07 34.04 -39.17
C TRP A 648 -49.05 35.50 -39.64
N SER A 649 -48.54 35.80 -40.85
CA SER A 649 -48.53 37.16 -41.42
C SER A 649 -49.41 37.28 -42.68
N PRO A 650 -49.81 38.50 -43.09
CA PRO A 650 -50.24 38.75 -44.45
C PRO A 650 -49.16 38.42 -45.48
N LEU A 651 -49.56 38.31 -46.75
CA LEU A 651 -48.64 38.13 -47.86
C LEU A 651 -47.82 39.41 -48.01
N GLU A 652 -46.52 39.31 -47.82
CA GLU A 652 -45.59 40.41 -48.06
C GLU A 652 -45.00 40.23 -49.46
N ILE A 653 -45.39 41.11 -50.39
CA ILE A 653 -44.85 41.14 -51.75
C ILE A 653 -43.65 42.08 -51.74
N GLN A 654 -42.47 41.55 -52.07
CA GLN A 654 -41.22 42.31 -52.08
C GLN A 654 -40.97 43.03 -53.41
N GLY A 655 -41.74 42.69 -54.45
CA GLY A 655 -41.57 43.21 -55.80
C GLY A 655 -40.77 42.26 -56.69
N VAL A 656 -40.28 42.80 -57.80
CA VAL A 656 -39.51 42.04 -58.81
C VAL A 656 -38.11 41.75 -58.25
N GLU A 657 -37.78 40.47 -58.06
CA GLU A 657 -36.47 40.01 -57.56
C GLU A 657 -35.43 39.94 -58.68
N SER A 658 -35.81 39.39 -59.84
CA SER A 658 -34.93 39.18 -60.99
C SER A 658 -35.72 39.05 -62.28
N PHE A 659 -35.03 39.09 -63.42
CA PHE A 659 -35.58 38.75 -64.74
C PHE A 659 -34.93 37.45 -65.22
N GLU A 660 -35.72 36.41 -65.48
CA GLU A 660 -35.23 35.09 -65.90
C GLU A 660 -36.00 34.65 -67.15
N SER A 661 -35.26 34.21 -68.19
CA SER A 661 -35.83 33.77 -69.47
C SER A 661 -36.84 34.75 -70.09
N GLY A 662 -36.60 36.06 -69.94
CA GLY A 662 -37.47 37.12 -70.44
C GLY A 662 -38.74 37.38 -69.63
N SER A 663 -38.90 36.74 -68.46
CA SER A 663 -40.02 36.94 -67.53
C SER A 663 -39.55 37.62 -66.24
N ALA A 664 -40.36 38.52 -65.69
CA ALA A 664 -40.09 39.13 -64.38
C ALA A 664 -40.45 38.14 -63.26
N ILE A 665 -39.54 37.88 -62.32
CA ILE A 665 -39.80 37.03 -61.15
C ILE A 665 -40.24 37.91 -59.99
N LEU A 666 -41.50 37.76 -59.60
CA LEU A 666 -42.07 38.42 -58.43
C LEU A 666 -41.81 37.56 -57.19
N ARG A 667 -41.20 38.19 -56.17
CA ARG A 667 -40.92 37.54 -54.89
C ARG A 667 -41.94 37.96 -53.84
N ALA A 668 -42.51 36.97 -53.17
CA ALA A 668 -43.39 37.19 -52.03
C ALA A 668 -43.07 36.22 -50.89
N ARG A 669 -43.53 36.51 -49.68
CA ARG A 669 -43.35 35.62 -48.53
C ARG A 669 -44.53 35.63 -47.57
N PHE A 670 -44.71 34.51 -46.87
CA PHE A 670 -45.54 34.40 -45.68
C PHE A 670 -44.68 34.06 -44.48
N LYS A 671 -44.93 34.69 -43.33
CA LYS A 671 -44.50 34.18 -42.03
C LYS A 671 -45.39 33.00 -41.66
N THR A 672 -44.78 31.88 -41.34
CA THR A 672 -45.45 30.59 -41.13
C THR A 672 -45.05 29.96 -39.81
N ALA A 673 -45.87 29.04 -39.33
CA ALA A 673 -45.48 28.16 -38.23
C ALA A 673 -44.20 27.38 -38.61
N PRO A 674 -43.33 27.04 -37.64
CA PRO A 674 -42.10 26.29 -37.91
C PRO A 674 -42.35 24.99 -38.68
N ILE A 675 -41.41 24.59 -39.54
CA ILE A 675 -41.49 23.44 -40.46
C ILE A 675 -42.60 23.53 -41.54
N LYS A 676 -43.64 24.35 -41.34
CA LYS A 676 -44.78 24.46 -42.26
C LYS A 676 -44.49 25.24 -43.54
N GLN A 677 -43.36 25.92 -43.63
CA GLN A 677 -42.97 26.73 -44.79
C GLN A 677 -43.07 25.99 -46.14
N TRP A 678 -42.69 24.70 -46.21
CA TRP A 678 -42.79 23.91 -47.45
C TRP A 678 -44.22 23.44 -47.75
N GLU A 679 -45.04 23.21 -46.72
CA GLU A 679 -46.47 22.91 -46.88
C GLU A 679 -47.21 24.14 -47.42
N VAL A 680 -46.95 25.31 -46.82
CA VAL A 680 -47.49 26.61 -47.27
C VAL A 680 -47.01 26.94 -48.69
N SER A 681 -45.72 26.71 -48.98
CA SER A 681 -45.13 26.88 -50.32
C SER A 681 -45.89 26.11 -51.39
N ARG A 682 -46.09 24.81 -51.15
CA ARG A 682 -46.82 23.93 -52.08
C ARG A 682 -48.29 24.32 -52.20
N ALA A 683 -48.96 24.65 -51.10
CA ALA A 683 -50.36 25.07 -51.11
C ALA A 683 -50.56 26.38 -51.89
N PHE A 684 -49.67 27.36 -51.73
CA PHE A 684 -49.73 28.61 -52.49
C PHE A 684 -49.51 28.38 -53.98
N ASN A 685 -48.48 27.61 -54.36
CA ASN A 685 -48.20 27.31 -55.77
C ASN A 685 -49.39 26.60 -56.44
N LEU A 686 -50.03 25.66 -55.73
CA LEU A 686 -51.24 24.98 -56.21
C LEU A 686 -52.43 25.95 -56.34
N SER A 687 -52.67 26.78 -55.32
CA SER A 687 -53.77 27.76 -55.34
C SER A 687 -53.57 28.82 -56.42
N LEU A 688 -52.34 29.28 -56.62
CA LEU A 688 -51.98 30.23 -57.66
C LEU A 688 -52.23 29.62 -59.05
N LYS A 689 -51.79 28.38 -59.27
CA LYS A 689 -52.02 27.68 -60.54
C LYS A 689 -53.51 27.53 -60.85
N ARG A 690 -54.30 27.06 -59.89
CA ARG A 690 -55.76 26.95 -60.05
C ARG A 690 -56.42 28.29 -60.39
N HIS A 691 -55.98 29.36 -59.76
CA HIS A 691 -56.57 30.68 -59.99
C HIS A 691 -56.16 31.29 -61.34
N LEU A 692 -54.94 31.03 -61.80
CA LEU A 692 -54.52 31.35 -63.17
C LEU A 692 -55.37 30.61 -64.20
N ASP A 693 -55.63 29.30 -63.98
CA ASP A 693 -56.46 28.48 -64.87
C ASP A 693 -57.92 28.98 -64.92
N GLU A 694 -58.51 29.36 -63.78
CA GLU A 694 -59.86 29.96 -63.69
C GLU A 694 -59.96 31.31 -64.41
N ALA A 695 -58.90 32.11 -64.36
CA ALA A 695 -58.83 33.41 -65.03
C ALA A 695 -58.49 33.30 -66.53
N GLY A 696 -58.23 32.10 -67.04
CA GLY A 696 -57.79 31.90 -68.43
C GLY A 696 -56.39 32.44 -68.72
N LEU A 697 -55.55 32.57 -67.68
CA LEU A 697 -54.18 33.09 -67.78
C LEU A 697 -53.17 31.95 -67.85
N ASP A 698 -52.23 32.04 -68.80
CA ASP A 698 -51.17 31.05 -68.95
C ASP A 698 -50.06 31.21 -67.90
N LEU A 699 -49.36 30.11 -67.61
CA LEU A 699 -48.10 30.15 -66.88
C LEU A 699 -47.02 30.85 -67.70
N ALA A 700 -46.10 31.54 -67.04
CA ALA A 700 -44.92 32.07 -67.69
C ALA A 700 -44.09 30.92 -68.29
N THR A 701 -44.07 30.86 -69.62
CA THR A 701 -43.28 29.90 -70.38
C THR A 701 -42.07 30.60 -71.00
N PRO A 702 -40.89 29.97 -71.03
CA PRO A 702 -39.74 30.51 -71.73
C PRO A 702 -40.09 30.75 -73.20
N ARG A 703 -39.85 31.96 -73.71
CA ARG A 703 -40.07 32.30 -75.13
C ARG A 703 -38.75 32.35 -75.87
N MET A 704 -38.75 31.82 -77.09
CA MET A 704 -37.63 31.90 -78.02
C MET A 704 -38.09 32.65 -79.28
N SER A 705 -37.49 33.81 -79.54
CA SER A 705 -37.67 34.52 -80.81
C SER A 705 -36.75 33.91 -81.87
N ILE A 706 -37.31 33.23 -82.85
CA ILE A 706 -36.54 32.68 -83.99
C ILE A 706 -36.66 33.68 -85.14
N GLN A 707 -35.56 34.33 -85.52
CA GLN A 707 -35.48 35.05 -86.79
C GLN A 707 -34.97 34.08 -87.86
N VAL A 708 -35.86 33.67 -88.77
CA VAL A 708 -35.49 32.87 -89.94
C VAL A 708 -35.02 33.82 -91.04
N VAL A 709 -33.70 33.92 -91.21
CA VAL A 709 -33.11 34.66 -92.33
C VAL A 709 -33.04 33.73 -93.54
N THR A 710 -33.98 33.86 -94.46
CA THR A 710 -33.88 33.20 -95.77
C THR A 710 -32.82 33.91 -96.60
N ALA A 711 -31.64 33.30 -96.72
CA ALA A 711 -30.64 33.73 -97.71
C ALA A 711 -31.15 33.39 -99.13
N GLY A 712 -31.83 34.33 -99.78
CA GLY A 712 -32.39 34.14 -101.11
C GLY A 712 -31.84 35.14 -102.13
N GLY A 713 -31.19 34.63 -103.18
CA GLY A 713 -31.15 35.22 -104.52
C GLY A 713 -30.62 36.65 -104.66
N GLY A 714 -29.35 36.79 -105.04
CA GLY A 714 -28.82 38.07 -105.53
C GLY A 714 -29.56 38.54 -106.81
N PRO A 715 -29.63 39.86 -107.06
CA PRO A 715 -30.33 40.41 -108.22
C PRO A 715 -29.65 39.97 -109.53
N GLN A 716 -30.41 39.31 -110.41
CA GLN A 716 -30.05 39.12 -111.81
C GLN A 716 -29.98 40.50 -112.48
N LYS A 717 -28.80 40.85 -112.97
CA LYS A 717 -28.63 41.93 -113.95
C LYS A 717 -29.24 41.49 -115.26
N GLU A 718 -30.33 42.13 -115.69
CA GLU A 718 -30.72 42.14 -117.10
C GLU A 718 -29.76 43.04 -117.87
N GLN A 719 -29.18 42.48 -118.93
CA GLN A 719 -28.47 43.19 -119.98
C GLN A 719 -29.52 43.70 -120.99
N GLU A 720 -29.60 45.01 -121.18
CA GLU A 720 -29.61 45.70 -122.48
C GLU A 720 -29.43 47.21 -122.29
#